data_AF-A0A2D4SU11-F1
#
_entry.id   AF-A0A2D4SU11-F1
#
_cell.length_a   1.000
_cell.length_b   1.000
_cell.length_c   1.000
_cell.angle_alpha   90.00
_cell.angle_beta   90.00
_cell.angle_gamma   90.00
#
_symmetry.space_group_name_H-M   'P 1'
#
loop_
_entity.id
_entity.type
_entity.pdbx_description
1 polymer ?
#
loop_
_entity_poly.entity_id
_entity_poly.type
_entity_poly.pdbx_seq_one_letter_code
_entity_poly.pdbx_strand_id
1 'polypeptide(L)'
;MVLCILAFLFACRDAAVVIDEKNGNEPSSEDSGNIQEPESEVEEDLDADEDGFFASNDCDDNDPYTYPGAAIQDSQSDCMTDVDGDGFGDGNVESPIISGTDCNDENADVSPAAIDYPVDALDSNCDGMESCYPDLDHDGYGAMNDVDDDGTLETMESSNLDCNGEGESNVANDCDDTNADVHPDAEDIPNDSIDQDCTGSDLVDVDGDGFGAEVDCDDNDASIHPNAVDIEDDGIDQDCSGADRFDGDGDGFVNDEDCDDSQSTVYPGAEELCDQLFNDCNHAQWSLENLLPDEVDDDGDGYIECSLEDSDCDDTDASVNPGAEEIIFDGIDQNCDGLDPEDADGDGWGSDVDCDDNDASLNLDDVDGDGAATCAQDICFVLDMADTYGDGWNGGSLSHYEDDILIAEYAAVGSQSSVEFCVSGTKRLEMVYTPDEWEEENSYIFQRADGTILHEDGPNPFQGTVYSHIYHAVADCDDHDATNNTVDLDQDRYTTCDGDCDDNNSLYNLDDLDGDGESSCDGDCDDEDPMLGLDDIDGDGWGRCDESVCFELELIDLWEDGWSGSQVTLVVEGVDWGSYSATGAGQIETICMLNGWTYELYYTAGIWEQDNVYIWRDSTTELFTDGPYPTEGFAYENESVSEIDCDDHNSNIYPGATEIPDDGIDQDCDGIDWTDSDGDGDYNDVDCDDGDAWYNLSDSDGDGLTSCDGDCNDNDADLNWDDVDSDGFSSCEFDCNDTDPTHNLNDVDSDGFHTCGYEFCYDFEMTDGYGDGWNGGYLTLINNGIQVAQIQGEGSSSSDTVCVESGYEVKIVYTAGNWEEENVFTMLNEDGSLVLSSGPNIPQGVLYSTSVDANPDCDDGEALIYPNASDIPNDGIDQDCDGME
;
A
#
# COMPACT_ATOMS: atom_id res chain seq x y z
N MET A 1 31.42 49.34 44.25
CA MET A 1 31.45 50.31 45.37
C MET A 1 30.09 50.23 46.05
N VAL A 2 30.01 49.57 47.22
CA VAL A 2 28.86 49.50 48.18
C VAL A 2 27.58 48.77 47.68
N LEU A 3 27.20 47.55 48.11
CA LEU A 3 26.67 46.99 49.38
C LEU A 3 25.11 46.96 49.50
N CYS A 4 24.58 45.73 49.62
CA CYS A 4 23.37 45.24 50.34
C CYS A 4 21.92 45.60 49.91
N ILE A 5 21.16 44.53 49.59
CA ILE A 5 19.93 43.99 50.24
C ILE A 5 18.90 45.02 50.75
N LEU A 6 17.64 44.94 50.26
CA LEU A 6 16.46 44.51 51.04
C LEU A 6 15.17 44.55 50.18
N ALA A 7 14.56 43.38 50.03
CA ALA A 7 13.12 43.19 49.87
C ALA A 7 12.40 43.41 51.22
N PHE A 8 11.06 43.45 51.16
CA PHE A 8 10.03 43.44 52.21
C PHE A 8 9.31 44.77 52.52
N LEU A 9 7.99 44.76 52.26
CA LEU A 9 6.88 44.77 53.25
C LEU A 9 5.58 44.99 52.43
N PHE A 10 4.54 44.18 52.58
CA PHE A 10 3.64 44.25 53.74
C PHE A 10 2.76 43.00 53.85
N ALA A 11 2.83 42.32 55.01
CA ALA A 11 1.75 41.51 55.55
C ALA A 11 1.49 41.97 57.00
N CYS A 12 0.22 42.13 57.34
CA CYS A 12 -0.31 42.38 58.69
C CYS A 12 -1.23 41.17 58.98
N ARG A 13 -0.97 40.33 60.00
CA ARG A 13 -1.25 40.52 61.45
C ARG A 13 -2.62 39.87 61.79
N ASP A 14 -2.76 38.92 62.73
CA ASP A 14 -2.48 38.95 64.18
C ASP A 14 -2.37 37.52 64.77
N ALA A 15 -1.44 37.30 65.70
CA ALA A 15 -1.62 36.34 66.79
C ALA A 15 -0.83 36.85 68.01
N ALA A 16 -1.55 37.29 69.05
CA ALA A 16 -0.98 37.89 70.25
C ALA A 16 -1.05 36.92 71.43
N VAL A 17 0.11 36.38 71.83
CA VAL A 17 0.34 35.74 73.13
C VAL A 17 0.85 36.79 74.11
N VAL A 18 0.11 37.02 75.20
CA VAL A 18 0.58 37.81 76.35
C VAL A 18 0.71 36.90 77.57
N ILE A 19 1.93 36.79 78.06
CA ILE A 19 2.29 36.22 79.36
C ILE A 19 2.31 37.38 80.37
N ASP A 20 1.56 37.29 81.46
CA ASP A 20 1.74 38.18 82.61
C ASP A 20 1.87 37.39 83.93
N GLU A 21 2.64 37.98 84.84
CA GLU A 21 3.40 37.39 85.92
C GLU A 21 2.57 36.94 87.12
N LYS A 22 3.05 35.87 87.77
CA LYS A 22 2.64 35.43 89.11
C LYS A 22 2.88 36.53 90.15
N ASN A 23 1.83 36.92 90.89
CA ASN A 23 1.94 37.40 92.26
C ASN A 23 0.79 36.84 93.10
N GLY A 24 1.15 36.14 94.18
CA GLY A 24 0.22 35.35 94.98
C GLY A 24 -0.63 36.12 95.97
N ASN A 25 -1.72 35.46 96.39
CA ASN A 25 -2.13 35.38 97.79
C ASN A 25 -3.26 34.36 97.94
N GLU A 26 -2.98 33.26 98.64
CA GLU A 26 -3.94 32.50 99.43
C GLU A 26 -4.65 33.43 100.46
N PRO A 27 -5.86 33.13 100.99
CA PRO A 27 -6.05 31.90 101.77
C PRO A 27 -7.47 31.28 101.90
N SER A 28 -7.45 29.99 102.26
CA SER A 28 -8.28 29.25 103.25
C SER A 28 -9.70 29.73 103.60
N SER A 29 -10.68 28.82 103.63
CA SER A 29 -11.03 27.99 104.82
C SER A 29 -12.49 27.50 104.82
N GLU A 30 -12.66 26.19 105.04
CA GLU A 30 -13.65 25.49 105.89
C GLU A 30 -15.13 25.92 105.88
N ASP A 31 -16.06 25.00 105.56
CA ASP A 31 -16.76 24.15 106.56
C ASP A 31 -18.03 23.45 105.97
N SER A 32 -18.02 22.12 106.13
CA SER A 32 -19.04 21.07 106.17
C SER A 32 -20.55 21.40 106.24
N GLY A 33 -21.39 20.57 105.59
CA GLY A 33 -22.75 20.31 106.10
C GLY A 33 -23.89 19.79 105.19
N ASN A 34 -23.72 18.63 104.54
CA ASN A 34 -24.69 17.51 104.38
C ASN A 34 -26.23 17.77 104.48
N ILE A 35 -27.02 17.49 103.42
CA ILE A 35 -28.26 16.64 103.47
C ILE A 35 -28.59 16.06 102.07
N GLN A 36 -28.91 14.76 102.02
CA GLN A 36 -29.21 13.89 100.87
C GLN A 36 -30.55 14.16 100.13
N GLU A 37 -30.59 13.81 98.84
CA GLU A 37 -31.56 12.93 98.10
C GLU A 37 -31.74 13.38 96.63
N PRO A 38 -32.18 12.50 95.70
CA PRO A 38 -31.55 11.31 95.15
C PRO A 38 -31.16 11.49 93.66
N GLU A 39 -30.35 10.58 93.15
CA GLU A 39 -29.87 10.50 91.76
C GLU A 39 -31.01 10.57 90.73
N SER A 40 -30.99 11.64 89.93
CA SER A 40 -31.47 11.68 88.56
C SER A 40 -30.18 11.73 87.76
N GLU A 41 -29.87 10.66 87.02
CA GLU A 41 -28.80 10.68 86.02
C GLU A 41 -29.05 11.89 85.12
N VAL A 42 -28.21 12.92 85.27
CA VAL A 42 -28.06 13.98 84.30
C VAL A 42 -27.10 13.33 83.30
N GLU A 43 -27.59 12.95 82.12
CA GLU A 43 -26.68 12.79 80.99
C GLU A 43 -26.01 14.15 80.83
N GLU A 44 -24.70 14.21 81.08
CA GLU A 44 -23.91 15.39 80.75
C GLU A 44 -24.06 15.54 79.24
N ASP A 45 -24.59 16.69 78.81
CA ASP A 45 -24.58 17.12 77.41
C ASP A 45 -23.10 17.35 77.09
N LEU A 46 -22.47 16.32 76.53
CA LEU A 46 -21.06 16.31 76.20
C LEU A 46 -20.92 16.91 74.80
N ASP A 47 -19.85 17.65 74.62
CA ASP A 47 -19.32 18.12 73.35
C ASP A 47 -18.30 17.04 72.96
N ALA A 48 -18.66 16.17 72.01
CA ALA A 48 -17.92 14.93 71.76
C ALA A 48 -16.76 15.07 70.76
N ASP A 49 -16.80 16.08 69.89
CA ASP A 49 -15.75 16.41 68.91
C ASP A 49 -14.92 17.65 69.28
N GLU A 50 -15.27 18.34 70.38
CA GLU A 50 -14.57 19.49 70.95
C GLU A 50 -14.65 20.78 70.11
N ASP A 51 -15.69 20.95 69.28
CA ASP A 51 -15.92 22.15 68.46
C ASP A 51 -16.53 23.33 69.25
N GLY A 52 -17.02 23.07 70.47
CA GLY A 52 -17.64 24.03 71.37
C GLY A 52 -19.17 24.11 71.30
N PHE A 53 -19.80 23.27 70.48
CA PHE A 53 -21.23 22.96 70.48
C PHE A 53 -21.46 21.67 71.28
N PHE A 54 -22.65 21.52 71.85
CA PHE A 54 -23.00 20.33 72.64
C PHE A 54 -24.07 19.56 71.87
N ALA A 55 -24.18 18.25 72.09
CA ALA A 55 -25.19 17.38 71.47
C ALA A 55 -26.64 17.93 71.40
N SER A 56 -27.04 18.86 72.28
CA SER A 56 -28.36 19.52 72.24
C SER A 56 -28.50 20.69 71.24
N ASN A 57 -27.40 21.23 70.73
CA ASN A 57 -27.33 22.35 69.80
C ASN A 57 -26.29 22.19 68.68
N ASP A 58 -25.70 21.01 68.58
CA ASP A 58 -24.85 20.54 67.51
C ASP A 58 -25.67 19.64 66.57
N CYS A 59 -25.39 19.71 65.27
CA CYS A 59 -26.04 18.87 64.30
C CYS A 59 -25.28 17.60 63.94
N ASP A 60 -23.96 17.53 64.16
CA ASP A 60 -23.23 16.27 64.26
C ASP A 60 -22.15 16.35 65.34
N ASP A 61 -22.50 15.97 66.57
CA ASP A 61 -21.66 15.94 67.78
C ASP A 61 -20.47 14.95 67.71
N ASN A 62 -20.11 14.45 66.52
CA ASN A 62 -18.91 13.66 66.28
C ASN A 62 -18.03 14.23 65.15
N ASP A 63 -18.41 15.37 64.56
CA ASP A 63 -17.72 16.01 63.45
C ASP A 63 -17.51 17.51 63.73
N PRO A 64 -16.26 17.93 64.03
CA PRO A 64 -15.98 19.29 64.48
C PRO A 64 -16.13 20.37 63.39
N TYR A 65 -16.45 19.98 62.15
CA TYR A 65 -16.71 20.89 61.03
C TYR A 65 -18.20 21.10 60.76
N THR A 66 -19.08 20.37 61.46
CA THR A 66 -20.52 20.30 61.14
C THR A 66 -21.38 20.83 62.29
N TYR A 67 -21.61 22.14 62.33
CA TYR A 67 -22.40 22.79 63.38
C TYR A 67 -23.18 24.01 62.88
N PRO A 68 -24.20 24.48 63.62
CA PRO A 68 -24.93 25.69 63.25
C PRO A 68 -24.02 26.93 63.15
N GLY A 69 -23.80 27.40 61.93
CA GLY A 69 -22.95 28.54 61.61
C GLY A 69 -21.47 28.22 61.33
N ALA A 70 -21.14 26.97 60.98
CA ALA A 70 -19.83 26.60 60.43
C ALA A 70 -19.52 27.41 59.15
N ALA A 71 -20.36 27.27 58.12
CA ALA A 71 -20.31 28.06 56.89
C ALA A 71 -20.94 29.47 57.04
N ILE A 72 -20.21 30.42 57.61
CA ILE A 72 -20.75 31.75 57.96
C ILE A 72 -21.15 32.63 56.75
N GLN A 73 -20.53 32.41 55.59
CA GLN A 73 -20.83 33.13 54.36
C GLN A 73 -22.15 32.67 53.75
N ASP A 74 -22.48 31.39 53.89
CA ASP A 74 -23.78 30.83 53.50
C ASP A 74 -24.88 31.16 54.52
N SER A 75 -24.67 30.78 55.79
CA SER A 75 -25.67 30.99 56.83
C SER A 75 -25.08 31.01 58.23
N GLN A 76 -25.42 32.06 58.98
CA GLN A 76 -24.99 32.22 60.38
C GLN A 76 -25.71 31.30 61.39
N SER A 77 -26.66 30.47 60.95
CA SER A 77 -27.49 29.70 61.89
C SER A 77 -27.99 28.35 61.38
N ASP A 78 -27.78 28.04 60.11
CA ASP A 78 -28.14 26.73 59.56
C ASP A 78 -27.03 25.73 59.90
N CYS A 79 -27.43 24.47 60.08
CA CYS A 79 -26.48 23.37 60.25
C CYS A 79 -25.87 23.05 58.88
N MET A 80 -24.60 23.37 58.73
CA MET A 80 -23.81 23.20 57.52
C MET A 80 -22.45 22.61 57.92
N THR A 81 -21.76 22.02 56.97
CA THR A 81 -20.40 21.49 57.10
C THR A 81 -19.46 22.46 56.37
N ASP A 82 -18.30 22.74 56.94
CA ASP A 82 -17.24 23.60 56.37
C ASP A 82 -15.87 23.01 56.79
N VAL A 83 -15.37 22.08 55.98
CA VAL A 83 -14.18 21.27 56.29
C VAL A 83 -12.89 22.06 56.09
N ASP A 84 -12.80 22.89 55.05
CA ASP A 84 -11.60 23.66 54.72
C ASP A 84 -11.51 25.02 55.43
N GLY A 85 -12.62 25.50 55.99
CA GLY A 85 -12.69 26.69 56.84
C GLY A 85 -12.72 28.01 56.07
N ASP A 86 -13.09 28.02 54.80
CA ASP A 86 -13.19 29.22 53.99
C ASP A 86 -14.48 30.04 54.28
N GLY A 87 -15.45 29.38 54.94
CA GLY A 87 -16.70 29.96 55.41
C GLY A 87 -17.90 29.74 54.48
N PHE A 88 -17.73 29.07 53.35
CA PHE A 88 -18.81 28.46 52.57
C PHE A 88 -19.01 27.02 53.04
N GLY A 89 -20.13 26.40 52.70
CA GLY A 89 -20.44 25.06 53.18
C GLY A 89 -20.65 24.05 52.07
N ASP A 90 -20.31 22.80 52.35
CA ASP A 90 -20.40 21.68 51.43
C ASP A 90 -21.75 21.62 50.70
N GLY A 91 -21.69 21.74 49.38
CA GLY A 91 -22.84 21.61 48.49
C GLY A 91 -23.42 20.18 48.45
N ASN A 92 -22.67 19.16 48.89
CA ASN A 92 -22.96 17.74 48.71
C ASN A 92 -23.19 16.96 50.02
N VAL A 93 -23.99 17.51 50.94
CA VAL A 93 -24.32 16.85 52.22
C VAL A 93 -25.67 16.10 52.23
N GLU A 94 -25.76 15.06 53.07
CA GLU A 94 -26.99 14.30 53.28
C GLU A 94 -27.86 14.87 54.42
N SER A 95 -29.18 14.85 54.24
CA SER A 95 -30.13 15.34 55.26
C SER A 95 -29.97 14.57 56.58
N PRO A 96 -29.88 15.22 57.76
CA PRO A 96 -30.45 16.53 58.11
C PRO A 96 -29.53 17.76 57.99
N ILE A 97 -28.29 17.61 57.53
CA ILE A 97 -27.37 18.73 57.25
C ILE A 97 -27.92 19.50 56.04
N ILE A 98 -27.76 20.83 56.03
CA ILE A 98 -28.22 21.70 54.94
C ILE A 98 -27.03 21.93 54.02
N SER A 99 -27.15 21.66 52.70
CA SER A 99 -26.10 22.01 51.73
C SER A 99 -25.80 23.50 51.77
N GLY A 100 -24.53 23.84 51.74
CA GLY A 100 -24.07 25.19 51.42
C GLY A 100 -23.89 25.39 49.91
N THR A 101 -23.06 26.37 49.56
CA THR A 101 -22.78 26.75 48.16
C THR A 101 -21.38 26.41 47.69
N ASP A 102 -20.56 25.78 48.53
CA ASP A 102 -19.23 25.33 48.16
C ASP A 102 -19.29 24.05 47.31
N CYS A 103 -18.67 24.09 46.13
CA CYS A 103 -18.58 22.95 45.22
C CYS A 103 -17.41 22.00 45.58
N ASN A 104 -16.44 22.45 46.38
CA ASN A 104 -15.32 21.66 46.87
C ASN A 104 -14.89 22.07 48.29
N ASP A 105 -15.66 21.61 49.29
CA ASP A 105 -15.44 21.88 50.73
C ASP A 105 -14.13 21.31 51.32
N GLU A 106 -13.30 20.64 50.50
CA GLU A 106 -11.96 20.20 50.89
C GLU A 106 -10.86 21.21 50.45
N ASN A 107 -11.21 22.26 49.69
CA ASN A 107 -10.28 23.21 49.12
C ASN A 107 -10.72 24.68 49.29
N ALA A 108 -10.15 25.35 50.30
CA ALA A 108 -10.50 26.74 50.66
C ALA A 108 -10.21 27.82 49.60
N ASP A 109 -9.58 27.46 48.48
CA ASP A 109 -9.38 28.34 47.33
C ASP A 109 -10.53 28.23 46.29
N VAL A 110 -11.46 27.26 46.47
CA VAL A 110 -12.64 27.03 45.64
C VAL A 110 -13.87 27.36 46.45
N SER A 111 -14.57 28.43 46.09
CA SER A 111 -15.88 28.77 46.63
C SER A 111 -16.55 29.87 45.83
N PRO A 112 -17.85 30.17 46.06
CA PRO A 112 -18.59 31.23 45.38
C PRO A 112 -18.04 32.66 45.42
N ALA A 113 -16.95 32.89 46.13
CA ALA A 113 -16.24 34.17 46.19
C ALA A 113 -14.84 34.14 45.56
N ALA A 114 -14.39 32.99 45.06
CA ALA A 114 -13.14 32.86 44.34
C ALA A 114 -13.22 33.52 42.95
N ILE A 115 -12.08 33.56 42.26
CA ILE A 115 -11.92 34.08 40.91
C ILE A 115 -11.34 32.93 40.09
N ASP A 116 -11.93 32.64 38.94
CA ASP A 116 -11.40 31.63 38.02
C ASP A 116 -10.14 32.14 37.34
N TYR A 117 -9.18 31.24 37.20
CA TYR A 117 -7.99 31.48 36.40
C TYR A 117 -8.18 30.79 35.06
N PRO A 118 -7.70 31.40 33.95
CA PRO A 118 -7.87 30.78 32.66
C PRO A 118 -7.21 29.40 32.58
N VAL A 119 -7.95 28.42 32.07
CA VAL A 119 -7.42 27.12 31.64
C VAL A 119 -6.75 26.33 32.77
N ASP A 120 -7.25 26.42 34.00
CA ASP A 120 -6.83 25.52 35.07
C ASP A 120 -7.84 24.38 35.32
N ALA A 121 -8.93 24.38 34.53
CA ALA A 121 -10.00 23.38 34.53
C ALA A 121 -10.64 23.23 35.91
N LEU A 122 -10.61 24.32 36.69
CA LEU A 122 -11.14 24.40 38.03
C LEU A 122 -12.15 25.54 38.11
N ASP A 123 -13.44 25.16 38.18
CA ASP A 123 -14.54 26.03 38.59
C ASP A 123 -14.30 26.48 40.04
N SER A 124 -13.50 27.52 40.18
CA SER A 124 -13.06 28.04 41.46
C SER A 124 -14.20 28.81 42.10
N ASN A 125 -15.02 29.48 41.30
CA ASN A 125 -16.13 30.32 41.76
C ASN A 125 -17.48 29.56 41.94
N CYS A 126 -17.53 28.26 41.65
CA CYS A 126 -18.70 27.40 41.77
C CYS A 126 -19.95 27.87 40.98
N ASP A 127 -19.79 28.56 39.86
CA ASP A 127 -20.91 28.98 38.99
C ASP A 127 -21.17 28.03 37.82
N GLY A 128 -20.32 27.01 37.66
CA GLY A 128 -20.39 26.00 36.61
C GLY A 128 -19.82 26.47 35.27
N MET A 129 -19.00 27.53 35.26
CA MET A 129 -18.28 28.03 34.08
C MET A 129 -16.78 28.10 34.37
N GLU A 130 -15.98 27.97 33.33
CA GLU A 130 -14.51 28.14 33.38
C GLU A 130 -14.13 29.42 32.65
N SER A 131 -13.08 30.11 33.11
CA SER A 131 -12.51 31.22 32.35
C SER A 131 -11.59 30.71 31.24
N CYS A 132 -11.75 31.22 30.02
CA CYS A 132 -10.95 30.84 28.85
C CYS A 132 -10.37 32.08 28.16
N TYR A 133 -9.36 31.86 27.32
CA TYR A 133 -8.87 32.92 26.44
C TYR A 133 -9.86 33.11 25.28
N PRO A 134 -10.22 34.35 24.93
CA PRO A 134 -10.92 34.62 23.69
C PRO A 134 -10.05 34.24 22.51
N ASP A 135 -10.65 33.63 21.49
CA ASP A 135 -10.04 33.26 20.21
C ASP A 135 -10.98 33.77 19.11
N LEU A 136 -10.72 34.97 18.58
CA LEU A 136 -11.68 35.69 17.73
C LEU A 136 -11.58 35.33 16.25
N ASP A 137 -10.45 34.81 15.81
CA ASP A 137 -10.18 34.36 14.44
C ASP A 137 -10.22 32.83 14.30
N HIS A 138 -10.28 32.09 15.41
CA HIS A 138 -10.45 30.64 15.50
C HIS A 138 -9.23 29.84 15.03
N ASP A 139 -8.01 30.33 15.31
CA ASP A 139 -6.76 29.61 15.03
C ASP A 139 -6.33 28.68 16.17
N GLY A 140 -7.08 28.68 17.28
CA GLY A 140 -6.81 27.86 18.45
C GLY A 140 -5.88 28.53 19.48
N TYR A 141 -5.40 29.76 19.25
CA TYR A 141 -4.58 30.53 20.17
C TYR A 141 -5.31 31.78 20.63
N GLY A 142 -5.49 31.93 21.95
CA GLY A 142 -6.14 33.12 22.48
C GLY A 142 -5.19 34.24 22.91
N ALA A 143 -5.67 35.48 22.84
CA ALA A 143 -4.93 36.65 23.32
C ALA A 143 -4.63 36.61 24.82
N MET A 144 -3.35 36.64 25.20
CA MET A 144 -2.93 36.91 26.59
C MET A 144 -2.87 38.40 26.95
N ASN A 145 -2.94 39.29 25.96
CA ASN A 145 -2.57 40.70 26.14
C ASN A 145 -3.68 41.70 25.79
N ASP A 146 -4.91 41.23 25.52
CA ASP A 146 -6.05 42.14 25.44
C ASP A 146 -6.46 42.57 26.85
N VAL A 147 -5.79 43.62 27.32
CA VAL A 147 -6.08 44.26 28.60
C VAL A 147 -7.14 45.32 28.36
N ASP A 148 -8.29 45.16 29.00
CA ASP A 148 -9.39 46.10 28.89
C ASP A 148 -9.01 47.52 29.39
N ASP A 149 -9.89 48.51 29.15
CA ASP A 149 -9.68 49.91 29.56
C ASP A 149 -9.56 50.07 31.10
N ASP A 150 -9.78 49.00 31.88
CA ASP A 150 -9.70 48.97 33.35
C ASP A 150 -8.47 48.22 33.92
N GLY A 151 -7.74 47.49 33.08
CA GLY A 151 -6.49 46.82 33.44
C GLY A 151 -6.63 45.34 33.78
N THR A 152 -7.76 44.72 33.44
CA THR A 152 -8.02 43.28 33.58
C THR A 152 -7.84 42.57 32.24
N LEU A 153 -7.43 41.30 32.28
CA LEU A 153 -7.33 40.47 31.09
C LEU A 153 -8.75 40.21 30.58
N GLU A 154 -9.02 40.43 29.29
CA GLU A 154 -10.26 39.97 28.69
C GLU A 154 -10.27 38.44 28.68
N THR A 155 -11.25 37.86 29.36
CA THR A 155 -11.52 36.43 29.39
C THR A 155 -12.97 36.19 29.02
N MET A 156 -13.29 34.99 28.57
CA MET A 156 -14.66 34.56 28.34
C MET A 156 -15.02 33.33 29.18
N GLU A 157 -16.31 33.10 29.36
CA GLU A 157 -16.83 32.03 30.22
C GLU A 157 -17.23 30.83 29.37
N SER A 158 -16.59 29.68 29.57
CA SER A 158 -16.93 28.41 28.94
C SER A 158 -17.95 27.63 29.77
N SER A 159 -18.95 27.07 29.11
CA SER A 159 -20.08 26.40 29.77
C SER A 159 -19.86 24.90 30.04
N ASN A 160 -18.80 24.32 29.48
CA ASN A 160 -18.40 22.92 29.56
C ASN A 160 -17.02 22.71 30.20
N LEU A 161 -16.34 23.79 30.60
CA LEU A 161 -15.08 23.83 31.37
C LEU A 161 -13.85 23.27 30.63
N ASP A 162 -13.90 23.12 29.32
CA ASP A 162 -12.83 22.54 28.50
C ASP A 162 -12.17 23.55 27.54
N CYS A 163 -12.69 24.78 27.45
CA CYS A 163 -12.13 25.89 26.66
C CYS A 163 -11.84 25.51 25.20
N ASN A 164 -12.73 24.76 24.57
CA ASN A 164 -12.64 24.31 23.17
C ASN A 164 -13.89 24.67 22.35
N GLY A 165 -14.79 25.47 22.91
CA GLY A 165 -15.98 25.93 22.22
C GLY A 165 -15.64 26.96 21.13
N GLU A 166 -16.61 27.26 20.26
CA GLU A 166 -16.45 28.32 19.26
C GLU A 166 -16.09 29.65 19.94
N GLY A 167 -14.91 30.15 19.58
CA GLY A 167 -14.34 31.40 20.05
C GLY A 167 -13.59 31.30 21.38
N GLU A 168 -13.43 30.09 21.94
CA GLU A 168 -12.73 29.80 23.19
C GLU A 168 -11.42 29.07 22.90
N SER A 169 -10.32 29.50 23.53
CA SER A 169 -9.04 28.79 23.47
C SER A 169 -8.48 28.44 24.86
N ASN A 170 -7.87 27.26 24.91
CA ASN A 170 -7.06 26.77 26.04
C ASN A 170 -5.55 27.06 25.84
N VAL A 171 -5.15 27.55 24.67
CA VAL A 171 -3.79 27.96 24.33
C VAL A 171 -3.75 29.48 24.27
N ALA A 172 -2.58 30.06 24.47
CA ALA A 172 -2.48 31.48 24.69
C ALA A 172 -1.17 32.05 24.18
N ASN A 173 -1.11 33.38 24.04
CA ASN A 173 -0.02 34.21 23.50
C ASN A 173 -0.18 34.59 22.03
N ASP A 174 -1.41 34.57 21.51
CA ASP A 174 -1.68 35.27 20.27
C ASP A 174 -1.39 36.79 20.44
N CYS A 175 -0.62 37.34 19.50
CA CYS A 175 -0.25 38.73 19.42
C CYS A 175 -1.12 39.56 18.45
N ASP A 176 -1.94 38.94 17.60
CA ASP A 176 -3.01 39.53 16.80
C ASP A 176 -4.23 38.59 16.66
N ASP A 177 -5.05 38.57 17.71
CA ASP A 177 -6.37 37.90 17.89
C ASP A 177 -7.46 38.30 16.88
N THR A 178 -7.07 38.75 15.69
CA THR A 178 -7.99 39.02 14.59
C THR A 178 -7.46 38.50 13.26
N ASN A 179 -6.32 37.81 13.29
CA ASN A 179 -5.62 37.28 12.16
C ASN A 179 -5.06 35.89 12.47
N ALA A 180 -5.77 34.85 12.00
CA ALA A 180 -5.41 33.45 12.17
C ALA A 180 -4.03 33.04 11.60
N ASP A 181 -3.38 33.91 10.83
CA ASP A 181 -2.01 33.71 10.33
C ASP A 181 -0.94 34.21 11.33
N VAL A 182 -1.33 34.70 12.51
CA VAL A 182 -0.44 35.32 13.50
C VAL A 182 -0.66 34.67 14.86
N HIS A 183 0.16 33.67 15.17
CA HIS A 183 0.15 32.97 16.44
C HIS A 183 1.54 32.41 16.78
N PRO A 184 1.82 32.03 18.04
CA PRO A 184 3.15 31.58 18.48
C PRO A 184 3.80 30.43 17.70
N ASP A 185 2.98 29.66 16.98
CA ASP A 185 3.40 28.50 16.18
C ASP A 185 3.36 28.79 14.66
N ALA A 186 3.02 30.02 14.26
CA ALA A 186 3.05 30.44 12.87
C ALA A 186 4.50 30.58 12.40
N GLU A 187 4.74 30.41 11.10
CA GLU A 187 6.04 30.67 10.49
C GLU A 187 6.13 32.15 10.07
N ASP A 188 7.22 32.81 10.45
CA ASP A 188 7.44 34.21 10.11
C ASP A 188 7.68 34.37 8.60
N ILE A 189 6.95 35.28 7.96
CA ILE A 189 7.15 35.63 6.56
C ILE A 189 8.18 36.75 6.48
N PRO A 190 9.39 36.52 5.94
CA PRO A 190 10.45 37.50 6.07
C PRO A 190 10.16 38.84 5.37
N ASN A 191 10.45 39.94 6.06
CA ASN A 191 10.38 41.33 5.59
C ASN A 191 8.97 41.87 5.29
N ASP A 192 7.90 41.22 5.73
CA ASP A 192 6.54 41.71 5.53
C ASP A 192 6.09 42.69 6.65
N SER A 193 6.95 42.88 7.67
CA SER A 193 6.75 43.72 8.85
C SER A 193 5.65 43.27 9.80
N ILE A 194 5.20 42.03 9.66
CA ILE A 194 4.34 41.30 10.60
C ILE A 194 5.25 40.32 11.36
N ASP A 195 4.87 40.00 12.59
CA ASP A 195 5.59 39.11 13.51
C ASP A 195 4.63 37.95 13.74
N GLN A 196 4.56 37.04 12.77
CA GLN A 196 3.57 35.97 12.72
C GLN A 196 3.75 35.03 13.90
N ASP A 197 4.99 34.69 14.24
CA ASP A 197 5.33 33.76 15.32
C ASP A 197 5.29 34.39 16.73
N CYS A 198 4.91 35.67 16.82
CA CYS A 198 4.81 36.44 18.06
C CYS A 198 6.10 36.46 18.90
N THR A 199 7.28 36.23 18.32
CA THR A 199 8.57 36.25 19.04
C THR A 199 9.08 37.67 19.30
N GLY A 200 8.49 38.67 18.65
CA GLY A 200 8.67 40.09 18.91
C GLY A 200 9.40 40.86 17.82
N SER A 201 9.64 40.24 16.65
CA SER A 201 10.17 40.88 15.46
C SER A 201 10.14 39.98 14.22
N ASP A 202 9.52 40.48 13.15
CA ASP A 202 9.68 40.06 11.74
C ASP A 202 11.11 39.61 11.38
N LEU A 203 11.22 38.39 10.86
CA LEU A 203 12.43 37.84 10.24
C LEU A 203 12.94 38.73 9.10
N VAL A 204 14.26 38.91 9.02
CA VAL A 204 14.92 39.66 7.94
C VAL A 204 15.75 38.70 7.11
N ASP A 205 15.18 38.28 5.97
CA ASP A 205 15.85 37.54 4.89
C ASP A 205 16.46 38.55 3.90
N VAL A 206 17.78 38.59 3.79
CA VAL A 206 18.49 39.60 3.00
C VAL A 206 18.67 39.21 1.53
N ASP A 207 18.67 37.92 1.19
CA ASP A 207 18.95 37.42 -0.16
C ASP A 207 17.76 36.75 -0.86
N GLY A 208 16.70 36.44 -0.13
CA GLY A 208 15.38 36.07 -0.62
C GLY A 208 15.13 34.57 -0.75
N ASP A 209 15.81 33.73 0.04
CA ASP A 209 15.60 32.26 0.04
C ASP A 209 14.61 31.75 1.09
N GLY A 210 14.06 32.64 1.91
CA GLY A 210 13.11 32.31 2.97
C GLY A 210 13.75 32.09 4.33
N PHE A 211 15.08 32.08 4.44
CA PHE A 211 15.78 31.88 5.71
C PHE A 211 16.46 33.17 6.18
N GLY A 212 16.16 33.59 7.41
CA GLY A 212 16.83 34.76 8.01
C GLY A 212 18.21 34.42 8.59
N ALA A 213 19.03 35.45 8.83
CA ALA A 213 20.40 35.38 9.40
C ALA A 213 20.61 34.58 10.70
N GLU A 214 19.55 34.17 11.36
CA GLU A 214 19.56 33.33 12.56
C GLU A 214 19.63 31.84 12.27
N VAL A 215 19.15 31.42 11.11
CA VAL A 215 19.13 30.03 10.66
C VAL A 215 20.05 29.86 9.45
N ASP A 216 20.14 30.87 8.59
CA ASP A 216 21.06 30.91 7.45
C ASP A 216 22.49 31.32 7.86
N CYS A 217 23.44 30.44 7.53
CA CYS A 217 24.87 30.61 7.78
C CYS A 217 25.55 31.62 6.84
N ASP A 218 24.95 32.01 5.72
CA ASP A 218 25.29 33.19 4.91
C ASP A 218 24.08 33.84 4.23
N ASP A 219 23.31 34.60 5.03
CA ASP A 219 22.19 35.53 4.68
C ASP A 219 22.59 36.68 3.72
N ASN A 220 23.40 36.40 2.71
CA ASN A 220 23.65 37.25 1.56
C ASN A 220 23.79 36.43 0.26
N ASP A 221 23.66 35.10 0.34
CA ASP A 221 23.78 34.14 -0.74
C ASP A 221 22.66 33.08 -0.63
N ALA A 222 21.54 33.32 -1.34
CA ALA A 222 20.34 32.46 -1.44
C ALA A 222 20.57 30.99 -1.89
N SER A 223 21.84 30.56 -2.04
CA SER A 223 22.23 29.17 -2.31
C SER A 223 22.83 28.47 -1.08
N ILE A 224 22.95 29.18 0.03
CA ILE A 224 23.43 28.72 1.34
C ILE A 224 22.27 28.97 2.30
N HIS A 225 21.66 27.90 2.79
CA HIS A 225 20.55 27.98 3.73
C HIS A 225 20.28 26.59 4.31
N PRO A 226 19.59 26.48 5.46
CA PRO A 226 19.06 25.22 5.93
C PRO A 226 18.29 24.48 4.82
N ASN A 227 18.57 23.20 4.64
CA ASN A 227 18.01 22.33 3.58
C ASN A 227 18.57 22.56 2.16
N ALA A 228 19.55 23.44 1.95
CA ALA A 228 20.29 23.42 0.70
C ALA A 228 20.97 22.05 0.51
N VAL A 229 21.29 21.68 -0.73
CA VAL A 229 22.05 20.45 -0.98
C VAL A 229 23.53 20.79 -1.00
N ASP A 230 24.29 20.14 -0.12
CA ASP A 230 25.74 20.31 -0.06
C ASP A 230 26.42 19.95 -1.39
N ILE A 231 27.32 20.82 -1.84
CA ILE A 231 28.18 20.59 -3.00
C ILE A 231 29.48 19.98 -2.49
N GLU A 232 29.59 18.66 -2.65
CA GLU A 232 30.75 17.87 -2.25
C GLU A 232 32.09 18.54 -2.63
N ASP A 233 33.01 18.60 -1.66
CA ASP A 233 34.42 18.98 -1.82
C ASP A 233 34.69 20.47 -2.16
N ASP A 234 33.71 21.37 -2.02
CA ASP A 234 33.88 22.78 -2.38
C ASP A 234 34.32 23.69 -1.21
N GLY A 235 34.27 23.19 0.03
CA GLY A 235 34.71 23.88 1.24
C GLY A 235 33.68 24.86 1.82
N ILE A 236 32.44 24.80 1.33
CA ILE A 236 31.30 25.59 1.79
C ILE A 236 30.26 24.59 2.32
N ASP A 237 29.69 24.91 3.48
CA ASP A 237 28.60 24.18 4.13
C ASP A 237 27.33 24.87 3.65
N GLN A 238 26.70 24.34 2.59
CA GLN A 238 25.55 24.99 1.95
C GLN A 238 24.30 24.79 2.78
N ASP A 239 24.16 23.62 3.41
CA ASP A 239 22.97 23.25 4.20
C ASP A 239 22.99 23.76 5.65
N CYS A 240 24.07 24.44 6.04
CA CYS A 240 24.30 25.00 7.36
C CYS A 240 24.28 23.96 8.50
N SER A 241 24.51 22.68 8.19
CA SER A 241 24.58 21.58 9.16
C SER A 241 25.84 21.62 10.03
N GLY A 242 26.83 22.43 9.65
CA GLY A 242 28.09 22.62 10.38
C GLY A 242 29.26 21.84 9.79
N ALA A 243 29.07 21.13 8.69
CA ALA A 243 30.11 20.37 7.99
C ALA A 243 29.86 20.38 6.48
N ASP A 244 30.91 20.62 5.70
CA ASP A 244 30.95 20.29 4.27
C ASP A 244 31.09 18.76 4.17
N ARG A 245 30.10 18.08 3.59
CA ARG A 245 30.10 16.60 3.42
C ARG A 245 31.39 16.12 2.73
N PHE A 246 32.34 15.64 3.53
CA PHE A 246 33.62 15.07 3.09
C PHE A 246 33.66 13.57 3.42
N ASP A 247 33.63 12.74 2.39
CA ASP A 247 33.86 11.29 2.45
C ASP A 247 35.32 11.04 2.03
N GLY A 248 36.18 10.72 3.01
CA GLY A 248 37.63 10.68 2.84
C GLY A 248 38.15 9.51 2.00
N ASP A 249 37.36 8.44 1.84
CA ASP A 249 37.78 7.20 1.19
C ASP A 249 36.81 6.62 0.15
N GLY A 250 35.60 7.18 0.05
CA GLY A 250 34.64 6.95 -1.02
C GLY A 250 33.63 5.84 -0.76
N ASP A 251 33.32 5.50 0.50
CA ASP A 251 32.33 4.47 0.85
C ASP A 251 30.90 4.99 1.06
N GLY A 252 30.70 6.31 0.98
CA GLY A 252 29.40 6.94 1.14
C GLY A 252 29.06 7.35 2.58
N PHE A 253 29.96 7.15 3.55
CA PHE A 253 29.82 7.64 4.92
C PHE A 253 30.76 8.84 5.16
N VAL A 254 30.28 9.84 5.90
CA VAL A 254 31.05 11.08 6.16
C VAL A 254 31.77 11.02 7.52
N ASN A 255 32.82 11.84 7.70
CA ASN A 255 33.71 11.86 8.89
C ASN A 255 33.05 11.71 10.28
N ASP A 256 31.82 12.19 10.47
CA ASP A 256 31.14 12.19 11.77
C ASP A 256 30.37 10.88 12.04
N GLU A 257 30.15 10.07 10.99
CA GLU A 257 29.51 8.75 11.02
C GLU A 257 30.55 7.64 10.80
N ASP A 258 31.56 7.89 9.97
CA ASP A 258 32.66 6.97 9.68
C ASP A 258 33.73 6.94 10.79
N CYS A 259 34.03 5.75 11.32
CA CYS A 259 35.03 5.56 12.37
C CYS A 259 36.49 5.47 11.88
N ASP A 260 36.76 5.24 10.59
CA ASP A 260 38.05 5.41 9.91
C ASP A 260 37.90 5.82 8.44
N ASP A 261 37.68 7.12 8.25
CA ASP A 261 37.58 7.94 7.00
C ASP A 261 38.82 7.89 6.07
N SER A 262 39.61 6.83 6.17
CA SER A 262 40.70 6.48 5.28
C SER A 262 40.63 5.06 4.73
N GLN A 263 39.69 4.24 5.22
CA GLN A 263 39.43 2.86 4.85
C GLN A 263 37.96 2.66 4.46
N SER A 264 37.68 2.60 3.16
CA SER A 264 36.33 2.42 2.57
C SER A 264 35.63 1.07 2.88
N THR A 265 36.15 0.32 3.84
CA THR A 265 35.61 -0.94 4.35
C THR A 265 35.26 -0.81 5.83
N VAL A 266 35.36 0.39 6.42
CA VAL A 266 35.14 0.66 7.83
C VAL A 266 34.10 1.76 7.94
N TYR A 267 32.83 1.39 8.10
CA TYR A 267 31.71 2.33 8.17
C TYR A 267 30.56 1.75 9.00
N PRO A 268 29.66 2.57 9.56
CA PRO A 268 28.51 2.09 10.33
C PRO A 268 27.68 1.06 9.57
N GLY A 269 27.58 -0.14 10.15
CA GLY A 269 26.80 -1.24 9.56
C GLY A 269 27.49 -1.97 8.40
N ALA A 270 28.80 -1.77 8.17
CA ALA A 270 29.56 -2.63 7.28
C ALA A 270 29.54 -4.10 7.76
N GLU A 271 29.76 -5.04 6.84
CA GLU A 271 30.00 -6.43 7.21
C GLU A 271 31.39 -6.58 7.85
N GLU A 272 31.48 -7.32 8.96
CA GLU A 272 32.76 -7.61 9.60
C GLU A 272 33.63 -8.53 8.72
N LEU A 273 34.81 -8.04 8.36
CA LEU A 273 35.77 -8.75 7.51
C LEU A 273 36.87 -9.37 8.36
N CYS A 274 37.42 -10.50 7.90
CA CYS A 274 38.61 -11.12 8.51
C CYS A 274 39.91 -10.36 8.17
N ASP A 275 40.01 -9.11 8.57
CA ASP A 275 41.13 -8.21 8.29
C ASP A 275 41.74 -7.53 9.52
N GLN A 276 41.30 -7.91 10.73
CA GLN A 276 41.72 -7.37 12.02
C GLN A 276 41.29 -5.91 12.25
N LEU A 277 40.25 -5.46 11.55
CA LEU A 277 39.57 -4.18 11.77
C LEU A 277 38.17 -4.45 12.35
N PHE A 278 37.54 -3.40 12.87
CA PHE A 278 36.10 -3.43 13.17
C PHE A 278 35.45 -2.67 12.05
N ASN A 279 34.87 -3.38 11.10
CA ASN A 279 34.35 -2.79 9.87
C ASN A 279 33.05 -2.03 10.15
N ASP A 280 32.24 -2.45 11.11
CA ASP A 280 30.86 -1.98 11.29
C ASP A 280 30.68 -0.79 12.24
N CYS A 281 31.78 -0.27 12.80
CA CYS A 281 31.84 0.83 13.76
C CYS A 281 30.96 0.69 15.02
N ASN A 282 30.39 -0.49 15.33
CA ASN A 282 29.45 -0.67 16.45
C ASN A 282 30.14 -1.03 17.79
N HIS A 283 31.45 -1.34 17.75
CA HIS A 283 32.19 -1.77 18.93
C HIS A 283 32.74 -0.61 19.76
N ALA A 284 32.14 -0.41 20.93
CA ALA A 284 32.40 0.73 21.83
C ALA A 284 33.84 0.84 22.42
N GLN A 285 34.78 -0.05 22.08
CA GLN A 285 36.17 -0.05 22.61
C GLN A 285 37.23 -0.53 21.59
N TRP A 286 37.73 0.37 20.73
CA TRP A 286 38.81 0.18 19.74
C TRP A 286 40.21 -0.16 20.30
N SER A 287 40.35 -1.25 21.05
CA SER A 287 41.67 -1.73 21.48
C SER A 287 41.89 -3.17 21.09
N LEU A 288 43.10 -3.47 20.59
CA LEU A 288 43.69 -4.79 20.26
C LEU A 288 43.59 -5.88 21.36
N GLU A 289 42.88 -5.60 22.47
CA GLU A 289 42.60 -6.52 23.56
C GLU A 289 41.16 -7.10 23.46
N ASN A 290 40.35 -6.66 22.49
CA ASN A 290 38.95 -7.06 22.26
C ASN A 290 38.64 -7.33 20.77
N LEU A 291 39.56 -7.91 19.98
CA LEU A 291 39.21 -8.42 18.64
C LEU A 291 38.03 -9.40 18.76
N LEU A 292 37.21 -9.51 17.70
CA LEU A 292 36.15 -10.51 17.64
C LEU A 292 36.73 -11.90 17.94
N PRO A 293 36.02 -12.76 18.70
CA PRO A 293 36.54 -14.08 19.08
C PRO A 293 37.08 -14.87 17.88
N ASP A 294 36.38 -14.78 16.75
CA ASP A 294 36.63 -15.54 15.54
C ASP A 294 37.87 -15.04 14.75
N GLU A 295 38.43 -13.87 15.11
CA GLU A 295 39.67 -13.32 14.54
C GLU A 295 40.94 -13.64 15.37
N VAL A 296 40.79 -14.40 16.46
CA VAL A 296 41.85 -14.68 17.42
C VAL A 296 42.12 -16.18 17.50
N ASP A 297 43.37 -16.56 17.24
CA ASP A 297 43.90 -17.93 17.43
C ASP A 297 43.89 -18.30 18.92
N ASP A 298 42.78 -18.88 19.38
CA ASP A 298 42.43 -19.00 20.80
C ASP A 298 43.17 -20.17 21.46
N ASP A 299 43.51 -21.20 20.69
CA ASP A 299 44.29 -22.36 21.14
C ASP A 299 45.80 -22.29 20.82
N GLY A 300 46.21 -21.40 19.92
CA GLY A 300 47.59 -21.07 19.60
C GLY A 300 48.27 -21.98 18.57
N ASP A 301 47.53 -22.63 17.69
CA ASP A 301 48.06 -23.52 16.66
C ASP A 301 48.42 -22.80 15.33
N GLY A 302 47.93 -21.58 15.18
CA GLY A 302 48.19 -20.68 14.07
C GLY A 302 47.10 -20.62 12.99
N TYR A 303 45.97 -21.26 13.21
CA TYR A 303 44.72 -21.09 12.46
C TYR A 303 43.75 -20.23 13.30
N ILE A 304 42.74 -19.66 12.66
CA ILE A 304 41.67 -18.85 13.29
C ILE A 304 40.35 -19.26 12.65
N GLU A 305 39.25 -19.16 13.41
CA GLU A 305 37.90 -19.50 12.95
C GLU A 305 37.54 -18.73 11.67
N CYS A 306 37.84 -17.44 11.59
CA CYS A 306 37.52 -16.62 10.44
C CYS A 306 38.70 -16.59 9.43
N SER A 307 38.78 -17.59 8.57
CA SER A 307 39.81 -17.70 7.50
C SER A 307 39.20 -18.23 6.19
N LEU A 308 39.26 -17.41 5.13
CA LEU A 308 38.55 -17.63 3.86
C LEU A 308 38.95 -18.89 3.07
N GLU A 309 40.08 -19.53 3.37
CA GLU A 309 40.51 -20.76 2.67
C GLU A 309 41.00 -21.89 3.59
N ASP A 310 41.15 -21.63 4.89
CA ASP A 310 41.68 -22.58 5.89
C ASP A 310 41.14 -22.16 7.28
N SER A 311 39.82 -22.19 7.48
CA SER A 311 39.14 -21.87 8.74
C SER A 311 39.33 -22.96 9.79
N ASP A 312 39.61 -22.57 11.02
CA ASP A 312 39.63 -23.51 12.14
C ASP A 312 38.20 -23.91 12.55
N CYS A 313 37.89 -25.20 12.44
CA CYS A 313 36.57 -25.73 12.78
C CYS A 313 36.40 -25.97 14.30
N ASP A 314 37.47 -25.87 15.10
CA ASP A 314 37.40 -25.79 16.57
C ASP A 314 38.59 -24.96 17.09
N ASP A 315 38.47 -23.63 17.06
CA ASP A 315 39.48 -22.65 17.53
C ASP A 315 39.78 -22.74 19.04
N THR A 316 39.23 -23.75 19.73
CA THR A 316 39.52 -24.05 21.13
C THR A 316 40.38 -25.31 21.33
N ASP A 317 40.65 -26.09 20.27
CA ASP A 317 41.45 -27.31 20.30
C ASP A 317 42.51 -27.38 19.19
N ALA A 318 43.76 -27.06 19.56
CA ALA A 318 44.95 -27.05 18.70
C ALA A 318 45.31 -28.40 18.00
N SER A 319 44.46 -29.41 18.12
CA SER A 319 44.54 -30.68 17.38
C SER A 319 43.47 -30.87 16.31
N VAL A 320 42.53 -29.93 16.20
CA VAL A 320 41.51 -29.78 15.16
C VAL A 320 41.84 -28.48 14.45
N ASN A 321 42.17 -28.53 13.16
CA ASN A 321 42.53 -27.40 12.30
C ASN A 321 42.84 -27.91 10.89
N PRO A 322 42.76 -27.09 9.84
CA PRO A 322 43.07 -27.48 8.45
C PRO A 322 44.46 -28.12 8.22
N GLY A 323 45.41 -27.89 9.13
CA GLY A 323 46.74 -28.46 9.11
C GLY A 323 46.91 -29.80 9.82
N ALA A 324 45.87 -30.29 10.50
CA ALA A 324 45.92 -31.50 11.30
C ALA A 324 45.99 -32.78 10.45
N GLU A 325 46.42 -33.88 11.07
CA GLU A 325 46.42 -35.21 10.44
C GLU A 325 45.18 -35.96 10.90
N GLU A 326 44.30 -36.27 9.95
CA GLU A 326 43.02 -36.95 10.19
C GLU A 326 43.19 -38.32 10.87
N ILE A 327 42.43 -38.52 11.93
CA ILE A 327 42.33 -39.72 12.76
C ILE A 327 40.98 -40.37 12.50
N ILE A 328 40.90 -40.96 11.31
CA ILE A 328 39.75 -41.75 10.84
C ILE A 328 39.10 -42.58 11.96
N PHE A 329 37.76 -42.47 12.08
CA PHE A 329 36.88 -43.25 12.95
C PHE A 329 36.84 -42.84 14.43
N ASP A 330 37.19 -41.61 14.78
CA ASP A 330 37.01 -41.10 16.14
C ASP A 330 35.88 -40.08 16.32
N GLY A 331 35.16 -39.74 15.24
CA GLY A 331 33.96 -38.90 15.24
C GLY A 331 34.26 -37.40 15.24
N ILE A 332 35.47 -37.01 14.85
CA ILE A 332 35.97 -35.64 14.88
C ILE A 332 36.72 -35.43 13.55
N ASP A 333 36.24 -34.53 12.70
CA ASP A 333 37.01 -34.06 11.54
C ASP A 333 38.15 -33.17 12.04
N GLN A 334 39.36 -33.72 12.15
CA GLN A 334 40.47 -32.94 12.67
C GLN A 334 41.02 -31.98 11.65
N ASN A 335 40.89 -32.25 10.34
CA ASN A 335 41.48 -31.40 9.32
C ASN A 335 40.50 -30.46 8.62
N CYS A 336 39.31 -30.28 9.21
CA CYS A 336 38.28 -29.32 8.82
C CYS A 336 37.96 -29.36 7.32
N ASP A 337 38.03 -30.53 6.70
CA ASP A 337 37.70 -30.71 5.27
C ASP A 337 36.27 -31.22 5.05
N GLY A 338 35.49 -31.32 6.13
CA GLY A 338 34.12 -31.79 6.15
C GLY A 338 34.01 -33.31 6.11
N LEU A 339 35.11 -34.05 6.26
CA LEU A 339 35.14 -35.51 6.10
C LEU A 339 35.73 -36.21 7.34
N ASP A 340 34.86 -36.84 8.13
CA ASP A 340 35.26 -37.99 8.97
C ASP A 340 34.58 -39.25 8.40
N PRO A 341 35.17 -39.89 7.37
CA PRO A 341 34.48 -40.92 6.60
C PRO A 341 34.17 -42.14 7.45
N GLU A 342 32.87 -42.39 7.60
CA GLU A 342 32.31 -43.58 8.22
C GLU A 342 32.33 -44.74 7.22
N ASP A 343 32.96 -45.87 7.61
CA ASP A 343 33.07 -47.12 6.84
C ASP A 343 32.28 -48.19 7.60
N ALA A 344 30.95 -48.14 7.49
CA ALA A 344 30.06 -48.90 8.38
C ALA A 344 30.18 -50.43 8.18
N ASP A 345 30.65 -50.88 7.01
CA ASP A 345 30.84 -52.31 6.69
C ASP A 345 32.32 -52.78 6.60
N GLY A 346 33.29 -51.87 6.59
CA GLY A 346 34.72 -52.12 6.73
C GLY A 346 35.45 -52.45 5.42
N ASP A 347 34.96 -52.01 4.26
CA ASP A 347 35.52 -52.29 2.94
C ASP A 347 36.54 -51.25 2.43
N GLY A 348 36.57 -50.09 3.08
CA GLY A 348 37.49 -48.98 2.83
C GLY A 348 37.00 -47.88 1.89
N TRP A 349 35.69 -47.84 1.60
CA TRP A 349 34.98 -46.72 0.99
C TRP A 349 34.05 -46.06 2.03
N GLY A 350 33.92 -44.73 2.00
CA GLY A 350 33.04 -43.99 2.89
C GLY A 350 31.62 -43.87 2.31
N SER A 351 30.65 -43.56 3.17
CA SER A 351 29.23 -43.40 2.81
C SER A 351 28.96 -42.40 1.66
N ASP A 352 29.86 -41.46 1.42
CA ASP A 352 29.82 -40.46 0.35
C ASP A 352 30.10 -41.04 -1.06
N VAL A 353 30.69 -42.24 -1.13
CA VAL A 353 31.11 -42.89 -2.39
C VAL A 353 30.74 -44.38 -2.45
N ASP A 354 30.03 -44.89 -1.45
CA ASP A 354 29.45 -46.24 -1.41
C ASP A 354 27.95 -46.20 -1.74
N CYS A 355 27.49 -47.06 -2.65
CA CYS A 355 26.07 -47.07 -3.05
C CYS A 355 25.16 -47.73 -1.99
N ASP A 356 25.73 -48.46 -1.03
CA ASP A 356 25.06 -48.98 0.18
C ASP A 356 26.12 -49.25 1.26
N ASP A 357 26.30 -48.29 2.17
CA ASP A 357 27.30 -48.29 3.24
C ASP A 357 27.15 -49.43 4.29
N ASN A 358 26.11 -50.27 4.16
CA ASN A 358 25.95 -51.48 4.97
C ASN A 358 26.28 -52.80 4.23
N ASP A 359 26.65 -52.75 2.94
CA ASP A 359 27.01 -53.89 2.10
C ASP A 359 28.28 -53.67 1.28
N ALA A 360 29.38 -54.21 1.82
CA ALA A 360 30.77 -54.21 1.33
C ALA A 360 31.01 -54.78 -0.08
N SER A 361 29.96 -54.94 -0.88
CA SER A 361 29.98 -55.40 -2.26
C SER A 361 29.37 -54.41 -3.27
N LEU A 362 28.90 -53.23 -2.83
CA LEU A 362 28.23 -52.21 -3.65
C LEU A 362 29.00 -50.89 -3.73
N ASN A 363 30.28 -50.94 -4.11
CA ASN A 363 31.06 -49.74 -4.44
C ASN A 363 30.95 -49.33 -5.93
N LEU A 364 31.45 -48.13 -6.23
CA LEU A 364 31.45 -47.49 -7.55
C LEU A 364 32.22 -48.22 -8.69
N ASP A 365 32.60 -49.50 -8.54
CA ASP A 365 33.36 -50.27 -9.54
C ASP A 365 32.61 -51.52 -10.08
N ASP A 366 31.94 -51.34 -11.24
CA ASP A 366 31.70 -52.29 -12.35
C ASP A 366 31.71 -53.80 -12.00
N VAL A 367 30.63 -54.26 -11.38
CA VAL A 367 30.47 -55.64 -10.89
C VAL A 367 30.34 -56.69 -12.01
N ASP A 368 29.93 -56.33 -13.23
CA ASP A 368 29.79 -57.29 -14.33
C ASP A 368 30.96 -57.31 -15.33
N GLY A 369 31.86 -56.33 -15.23
CA GLY A 369 33.12 -56.25 -15.94
C GLY A 369 32.97 -55.85 -17.41
N ASP A 370 31.92 -55.08 -17.74
CA ASP A 370 31.65 -54.59 -19.09
C ASP A 370 32.20 -53.18 -19.37
N GLY A 371 32.63 -52.46 -18.33
CA GLY A 371 33.28 -51.15 -18.40
C GLY A 371 32.38 -49.94 -18.08
N ALA A 372 31.20 -50.12 -17.47
CA ALA A 372 30.33 -49.04 -17.00
C ALA A 372 29.82 -49.26 -15.55
N ALA A 373 29.71 -48.17 -14.77
CA ALA A 373 29.11 -48.18 -13.44
C ALA A 373 27.57 -48.08 -13.54
N THR A 374 26.83 -48.89 -12.80
CA THR A 374 25.37 -49.01 -12.91
C THR A 374 24.65 -48.21 -11.81
N CYS A 375 24.58 -46.89 -11.96
CA CYS A 375 23.75 -46.03 -11.11
C CYS A 375 23.02 -44.98 -11.97
N ALA A 376 21.91 -45.38 -12.60
CA ALA A 376 20.83 -44.53 -13.10
C ALA A 376 19.62 -45.44 -13.35
N GLN A 377 18.45 -45.14 -12.76
CA GLN A 377 17.25 -45.94 -13.04
C GLN A 377 16.73 -45.61 -14.46
N ASP A 378 16.67 -46.64 -15.30
CA ASP A 378 16.15 -46.57 -16.67
C ASP A 378 14.61 -46.66 -16.65
N ILE A 379 13.91 -45.67 -17.24
CA ILE A 379 12.46 -45.77 -17.48
C ILE A 379 12.24 -46.51 -18.79
N CYS A 380 11.63 -47.70 -18.73
CA CYS A 380 11.43 -48.56 -19.89
C CYS A 380 10.02 -48.47 -20.48
N PHE A 381 9.96 -48.47 -21.82
CA PHE A 381 8.76 -48.37 -22.64
C PHE A 381 8.65 -49.55 -23.61
N VAL A 382 7.42 -49.86 -23.99
CA VAL A 382 7.09 -50.86 -25.00
C VAL A 382 6.30 -50.19 -26.13
N LEU A 383 6.70 -50.44 -27.37
CA LEU A 383 5.99 -50.02 -28.57
C LEU A 383 5.52 -51.25 -29.34
N ASP A 384 4.22 -51.48 -29.30
CA ASP A 384 3.54 -52.51 -30.09
C ASP A 384 3.06 -51.91 -31.42
N MET A 385 3.46 -52.51 -32.53
CA MET A 385 3.11 -52.08 -33.88
C MET A 385 2.39 -53.20 -34.61
N ALA A 386 1.31 -52.88 -35.32
CA ALA A 386 0.53 -53.84 -36.07
C ALA A 386 0.26 -53.36 -37.50
N ASP A 387 0.10 -54.34 -38.37
CA ASP A 387 -0.17 -54.20 -39.80
C ASP A 387 -1.29 -55.19 -40.16
N THR A 388 -2.34 -54.65 -40.75
CA THR A 388 -3.57 -55.39 -41.06
C THR A 388 -3.39 -56.42 -42.20
N TYR A 389 -2.54 -56.18 -43.20
CA TYR A 389 -2.32 -57.11 -44.32
C TYR A 389 -1.06 -57.97 -44.18
N GLY A 390 -0.18 -57.63 -43.23
CA GLY A 390 0.91 -58.43 -42.74
C GLY A 390 2.13 -58.50 -43.64
N ASP A 391 2.33 -57.49 -44.49
CA ASP A 391 3.53 -57.27 -45.29
C ASP A 391 4.54 -56.29 -44.65
N GLY A 392 4.19 -55.70 -43.50
CA GLY A 392 4.95 -54.68 -42.80
C GLY A 392 4.60 -53.28 -43.32
N TRP A 393 4.93 -52.23 -42.57
CA TRP A 393 4.50 -50.84 -42.84
C TRP A 393 5.03 -50.21 -44.15
N ASN A 394 5.70 -50.99 -45.01
CA ASN A 394 6.09 -50.70 -46.39
C ASN A 394 6.91 -49.42 -46.67
N GLY A 395 7.24 -48.65 -45.63
CA GLY A 395 7.93 -47.37 -45.72
C GLY A 395 7.53 -46.41 -44.59
N GLY A 396 6.40 -46.66 -43.93
CA GLY A 396 5.97 -45.92 -42.74
C GLY A 396 6.81 -46.28 -41.53
N SER A 397 7.11 -45.30 -40.69
CA SER A 397 7.95 -45.46 -39.50
C SER A 397 7.52 -44.54 -38.36
N LEU A 398 7.95 -44.90 -37.16
CA LEU A 398 7.82 -44.10 -35.95
C LEU A 398 9.23 -43.80 -35.42
N SER A 399 9.61 -42.53 -35.45
CA SER A 399 10.92 -42.03 -35.05
C SER A 399 10.90 -41.66 -33.57
N HIS A 400 11.89 -42.13 -32.81
CA HIS A 400 12.10 -41.86 -31.39
C HIS A 400 13.24 -40.85 -31.22
N TYR A 401 12.96 -39.73 -30.57
CA TYR A 401 13.92 -38.70 -30.20
C TYR A 401 14.06 -38.57 -28.68
N GLU A 402 15.28 -38.37 -28.21
CA GLU A 402 15.60 -37.94 -26.85
C GLU A 402 16.30 -36.58 -26.94
N ASP A 403 15.73 -35.53 -26.34
CA ASP A 403 16.22 -34.14 -26.40
C ASP A 403 16.57 -33.69 -27.84
N ASP A 404 15.62 -33.89 -28.75
CA ASP A 404 15.73 -33.59 -30.19
C ASP A 404 16.75 -34.43 -30.98
N ILE A 405 17.39 -35.44 -30.34
CA ILE A 405 18.32 -36.35 -30.99
C ILE A 405 17.61 -37.62 -31.42
N LEU A 406 17.62 -37.92 -32.72
CA LEU A 406 17.05 -39.18 -33.24
C LEU A 406 17.83 -40.39 -32.71
N ILE A 407 17.18 -41.20 -31.88
CA ILE A 407 17.74 -42.41 -31.28
C ILE A 407 17.46 -43.64 -32.14
N ALA A 408 16.21 -43.79 -32.59
CA ALA A 408 15.79 -44.96 -33.35
C ALA A 408 14.57 -44.68 -34.26
N GLU A 409 14.37 -45.57 -35.23
CA GLU A 409 13.17 -45.60 -36.05
C GLU A 409 12.58 -47.01 -36.05
N TYR A 410 11.26 -47.10 -35.87
CA TYR A 410 10.53 -48.34 -35.71
C TYR A 410 9.48 -48.50 -36.82
N ALA A 411 9.27 -49.74 -37.26
CA ALA A 411 8.23 -50.09 -38.23
C ALA A 411 7.82 -51.55 -38.02
N ALA A 412 6.53 -51.88 -38.24
CA ALA A 412 6.09 -53.26 -38.13
C ALA A 412 6.72 -54.14 -39.22
N VAL A 413 7.18 -55.32 -38.82
CA VAL A 413 7.66 -56.37 -39.72
C VAL A 413 6.64 -57.51 -39.76
N GLY A 414 5.92 -57.64 -40.88
CA GLY A 414 4.78 -58.56 -40.98
C GLY A 414 3.58 -58.00 -40.24
N SER A 415 2.69 -58.85 -39.70
CA SER A 415 1.40 -58.40 -39.14
C SER A 415 1.46 -57.75 -37.76
N GLN A 416 2.48 -58.05 -36.95
CA GLN A 416 2.68 -57.49 -35.61
C GLN A 416 4.18 -57.48 -35.27
N SER A 417 4.64 -56.47 -34.55
CA SER A 417 5.99 -56.32 -34.02
C SER A 417 5.92 -55.59 -32.68
N SER A 418 6.87 -55.86 -31.79
CA SER A 418 6.96 -55.22 -30.49
C SER A 418 8.42 -54.92 -30.21
N VAL A 419 8.71 -53.75 -29.68
CA VAL A 419 10.06 -53.32 -29.28
C VAL A 419 9.99 -52.70 -27.90
N GLU A 420 10.99 -53.00 -27.08
CA GLU A 420 11.19 -52.42 -25.76
C GLU A 420 12.46 -51.58 -25.78
N PHE A 421 12.41 -50.39 -25.21
CA PHE A 421 13.54 -49.47 -25.09
C PHE A 421 13.42 -48.68 -23.78
N CYS A 422 14.54 -48.21 -23.25
CA CYS A 422 14.56 -47.44 -22.01
C CYS A 422 15.25 -46.11 -22.19
N VAL A 423 14.78 -45.11 -21.45
CA VAL A 423 15.34 -43.76 -21.40
C VAL A 423 15.96 -43.58 -20.02
N SER A 424 17.25 -43.22 -19.99
CA SER A 424 18.01 -43.00 -18.76
C SER A 424 18.08 -41.51 -18.45
N GLY A 425 17.93 -41.15 -17.16
CA GLY A 425 18.04 -39.77 -16.71
C GLY A 425 16.83 -38.91 -17.07
N THR A 426 16.92 -37.63 -16.75
CA THR A 426 15.88 -36.64 -17.09
C THR A 426 16.01 -36.23 -18.56
N LYS A 427 15.04 -36.59 -19.41
CA LYS A 427 15.04 -36.31 -20.86
C LYS A 427 13.66 -36.06 -21.44
N ARG A 428 13.59 -35.23 -22.50
CA ARG A 428 12.41 -35.10 -23.35
C ARG A 428 12.34 -36.27 -24.34
N LEU A 429 11.34 -37.13 -24.17
CA LEU A 429 11.01 -38.23 -25.09
C LEU A 429 9.97 -37.76 -26.12
N GLU A 430 10.32 -37.78 -27.41
CA GLU A 430 9.41 -37.47 -28.51
C GLU A 430 9.29 -38.63 -29.52
N MET A 431 8.06 -38.92 -29.95
CA MET A 431 7.73 -39.92 -30.97
C MET A 431 7.04 -39.26 -32.17
N VAL A 432 7.53 -39.51 -33.37
CA VAL A 432 7.03 -38.89 -34.61
C VAL A 432 6.67 -39.95 -35.65
N TYR A 433 5.43 -39.97 -36.12
CA TYR A 433 4.98 -40.88 -37.16
C TYR A 433 5.14 -40.28 -38.56
N THR A 434 5.75 -41.07 -39.46
CA THR A 434 5.89 -40.77 -40.88
C THR A 434 5.10 -41.77 -41.72
N PRO A 435 4.08 -41.35 -42.49
CA PRO A 435 3.25 -42.24 -43.31
C PRO A 435 3.96 -42.71 -44.60
N ASP A 436 3.38 -43.70 -45.26
CA ASP A 436 3.78 -44.19 -46.59
C ASP A 436 2.55 -44.38 -47.52
N GLU A 437 2.72 -44.94 -48.72
CA GLU A 437 1.68 -45.15 -49.74
C GLU A 437 0.48 -46.03 -49.31
N TRP A 438 0.53 -46.66 -48.12
CA TRP A 438 -0.51 -47.54 -47.57
C TRP A 438 -0.63 -47.40 -46.03
N GLU A 439 -0.91 -46.20 -45.54
CA GLU A 439 -1.04 -45.88 -44.11
C GLU A 439 -2.35 -46.43 -43.46
N GLU A 440 -3.36 -46.74 -44.28
CA GLU A 440 -4.69 -47.22 -43.86
C GLU A 440 -4.66 -48.60 -43.14
N GLU A 441 -3.50 -49.23 -43.05
CA GLU A 441 -3.30 -50.55 -42.41
C GLU A 441 -2.41 -50.53 -41.16
N ASN A 442 -1.79 -49.38 -40.85
CA ASN A 442 -0.83 -49.22 -39.76
C ASN A 442 -1.54 -48.84 -38.46
N SER A 443 -1.15 -49.45 -37.34
CA SER A 443 -1.61 -49.07 -36.00
C SER A 443 -0.53 -49.36 -34.96
N TYR A 444 -0.44 -48.57 -33.90
CA TYR A 444 0.50 -48.80 -32.81
C TYR A 444 -0.08 -48.46 -31.44
N ILE A 445 0.53 -49.03 -30.41
CA ILE A 445 0.28 -48.77 -28.99
C ILE A 445 1.64 -48.49 -28.36
N PHE A 446 1.80 -47.32 -27.77
CA PHE A 446 2.95 -46.91 -27.00
C PHE A 446 2.59 -46.93 -25.51
N GLN A 447 3.35 -47.68 -24.71
CA GLN A 447 3.01 -47.97 -23.32
C GLN A 447 4.26 -48.06 -22.45
N ARG A 448 4.12 -47.86 -21.14
CA ARG A 448 5.18 -48.15 -20.15
C ARG A 448 5.38 -49.66 -19.99
N ALA A 449 6.52 -50.09 -19.44
CA ALA A 449 6.82 -51.51 -19.21
C ALA A 449 5.81 -52.22 -18.28
N ASP A 450 5.09 -51.49 -17.44
CA ASP A 450 4.01 -52.00 -16.58
C ASP A 450 2.69 -52.28 -17.34
N GLY A 451 2.61 -51.88 -18.61
CA GLY A 451 1.43 -52.03 -19.48
C GLY A 451 0.49 -50.82 -19.52
N THR A 452 0.87 -49.70 -18.90
CA THR A 452 0.11 -48.44 -18.96
C THR A 452 0.22 -47.81 -20.35
N ILE A 453 -0.90 -47.69 -21.07
CA ILE A 453 -0.93 -47.11 -22.42
C ILE A 453 -0.76 -45.59 -22.31
N LEU A 454 0.29 -45.08 -22.95
CA LEU A 454 0.59 -43.65 -23.04
C LEU A 454 -0.04 -43.02 -24.29
N HIS A 455 -0.04 -43.76 -25.40
CA HIS A 455 -0.65 -43.33 -26.66
C HIS A 455 -1.01 -44.52 -27.54
N GLU A 456 -2.08 -44.44 -28.32
CA GLU A 456 -2.42 -45.44 -29.34
C GLU A 456 -3.08 -44.76 -30.55
N ASP A 457 -2.81 -45.25 -31.76
CA ASP A 457 -3.40 -44.70 -32.98
C ASP A 457 -3.51 -45.76 -34.10
N GLY A 458 -4.46 -45.54 -35.01
CA GLY A 458 -4.74 -46.35 -36.20
C GLY A 458 -6.00 -47.23 -36.11
N PRO A 459 -6.39 -47.89 -37.22
CA PRO A 459 -5.78 -47.82 -38.56
C PRO A 459 -5.95 -46.44 -39.20
N ASN A 460 -4.89 -45.94 -39.86
CA ASN A 460 -4.68 -44.57 -40.36
C ASN A 460 -4.16 -43.55 -39.32
N PRO A 461 -2.91 -43.72 -38.82
CA PRO A 461 -2.36 -42.83 -37.79
C PRO A 461 -2.06 -41.42 -38.30
N PHE A 462 -2.15 -40.42 -37.42
CA PHE A 462 -1.87 -39.03 -37.75
C PHE A 462 -0.39 -38.79 -38.04
N GLN A 463 -0.08 -38.02 -39.09
CA GLN A 463 1.29 -37.68 -39.47
C GLN A 463 1.83 -36.56 -38.56
N GLY A 464 3.03 -36.72 -38.02
CA GLY A 464 3.72 -35.72 -37.21
C GLY A 464 4.11 -36.25 -35.84
N THR A 465 4.39 -35.36 -34.90
CA THR A 465 4.64 -35.73 -33.49
C THR A 465 3.35 -36.33 -32.92
N VAL A 466 3.45 -37.57 -32.46
CA VAL A 466 2.33 -38.34 -31.89
C VAL A 466 2.44 -38.47 -30.37
N TYR A 467 3.63 -38.25 -29.80
CA TYR A 467 3.86 -38.23 -28.36
C TYR A 467 5.07 -37.34 -28.04
N SER A 468 4.99 -36.51 -27.00
CA SER A 468 6.10 -35.73 -26.47
C SER A 468 5.92 -35.53 -24.97
N HIS A 469 6.91 -35.91 -24.16
CA HIS A 469 6.86 -35.71 -22.71
C HIS A 469 8.27 -35.65 -22.11
N ILE A 470 8.46 -34.84 -21.06
CA ILE A 470 9.71 -34.80 -20.31
C ILE A 470 9.60 -35.82 -19.17
N TYR A 471 10.53 -36.77 -19.14
CA TYR A 471 10.64 -37.73 -18.04
C TYR A 471 11.76 -37.29 -17.14
N HIS A 472 11.50 -37.26 -15.84
CA HIS A 472 12.49 -36.96 -14.81
C HIS A 472 13.02 -38.27 -14.24
N ALA A 473 14.33 -38.39 -14.04
CA ALA A 473 14.87 -39.46 -13.20
C ALA A 473 14.61 -39.04 -11.75
N VAL A 474 13.65 -39.68 -11.10
CA VAL A 474 13.34 -39.44 -9.68
C VAL A 474 13.59 -40.73 -8.91
N ALA A 475 14.17 -40.58 -7.72
CA ALA A 475 14.19 -41.60 -6.68
C ALA A 475 12.75 -42.01 -6.31
N ASP A 476 12.59 -43.25 -5.87
CA ASP A 476 11.32 -43.89 -5.53
C ASP A 476 10.73 -43.32 -4.24
N CYS A 477 9.71 -42.46 -4.36
CA CYS A 477 8.85 -42.01 -3.26
C CYS A 477 7.38 -42.37 -3.55
N ASP A 478 7.07 -43.66 -3.73
CA ASP A 478 5.68 -44.14 -3.84
C ASP A 478 4.99 -44.16 -2.46
N ASP A 479 4.12 -43.17 -2.24
CA ASP A 479 3.33 -42.88 -1.03
C ASP A 479 2.14 -43.82 -0.79
N HIS A 480 1.99 -44.92 -1.56
CA HIS A 480 0.76 -45.73 -1.52
C HIS A 480 0.91 -47.21 -1.07
N ASP A 481 2.06 -47.65 -0.55
CA ASP A 481 2.19 -48.97 0.09
C ASP A 481 2.85 -48.92 1.49
N ALA A 482 2.00 -48.76 2.51
CA ALA A 482 2.33 -48.78 3.94
C ALA A 482 2.86 -50.12 4.49
N THR A 483 3.40 -51.03 3.66
CA THR A 483 4.02 -52.27 4.13
C THR A 483 5.55 -52.23 4.19
N ASN A 484 6.20 -51.12 3.83
CA ASN A 484 7.67 -51.02 3.77
C ASN A 484 8.37 -49.99 4.68
N ASN A 485 7.71 -49.12 5.45
CA ASN A 485 8.40 -48.30 6.46
C ASN A 485 8.04 -48.76 7.90
N THR A 486 9.04 -49.03 8.74
CA THR A 486 8.86 -49.38 10.16
C THR A 486 9.76 -48.61 11.13
N VAL A 487 10.31 -47.46 10.75
CA VAL A 487 11.08 -46.62 11.70
C VAL A 487 10.71 -45.15 11.53
N ASP A 488 9.99 -44.66 12.52
CA ASP A 488 9.76 -43.27 12.91
C ASP A 488 10.46 -43.17 14.28
N LEU A 489 11.68 -42.59 14.32
CA LEU A 489 12.61 -42.75 15.44
C LEU A 489 12.31 -41.78 16.59
N ASP A 490 11.70 -40.64 16.33
CA ASP A 490 11.42 -39.56 17.28
C ASP A 490 9.91 -39.25 17.51
N GLN A 491 9.01 -39.89 16.74
CA GLN A 491 7.54 -39.91 16.92
C GLN A 491 6.79 -38.63 16.54
N ASP A 492 7.29 -37.86 15.58
CA ASP A 492 6.63 -36.64 15.10
C ASP A 492 5.51 -36.90 14.07
N ARG A 493 5.59 -38.04 13.36
CA ARG A 493 4.67 -38.64 12.36
C ARG A 493 5.08 -38.48 10.89
N TYR A 494 6.24 -37.90 10.58
CA TYR A 494 6.78 -37.83 9.21
C TYR A 494 7.98 -38.79 9.06
N THR A 495 8.35 -39.15 7.83
CA THR A 495 9.46 -40.09 7.59
C THR A 495 10.19 -39.75 6.30
N THR A 496 11.50 -39.47 6.35
CA THR A 496 12.60 -39.55 5.34
C THR A 496 12.37 -39.17 3.86
N CYS A 497 11.15 -38.86 3.44
CA CYS A 497 10.77 -38.47 2.08
C CYS A 497 9.77 -37.31 2.08
N ASP A 498 9.30 -36.88 3.26
CA ASP A 498 8.75 -35.54 3.50
C ASP A 498 9.86 -34.75 4.17
N GLY A 499 10.63 -33.96 3.41
CA GLY A 499 11.36 -32.77 3.87
C GLY A 499 12.36 -32.80 5.04
N ASP A 500 12.52 -33.86 5.84
CA ASP A 500 13.40 -33.83 7.03
C ASP A 500 14.80 -34.39 6.75
N CYS A 501 15.78 -33.50 6.57
CA CYS A 501 17.16 -33.90 6.28
C CYS A 501 18.07 -34.12 7.52
N ASP A 502 17.53 -34.29 8.74
CA ASP A 502 18.28 -34.80 9.91
C ASP A 502 17.39 -35.54 10.96
N ASP A 503 17.44 -36.87 10.93
CA ASP A 503 16.74 -37.84 11.81
C ASP A 503 17.07 -37.75 13.33
N ASN A 504 17.90 -36.79 13.79
CA ASN A 504 18.26 -36.64 15.21
C ASN A 504 17.83 -35.31 15.85
N ASN A 505 17.32 -34.34 15.09
CA ASN A 505 17.02 -33.03 15.63
C ASN A 505 15.81 -32.34 14.97
N SER A 506 14.72 -32.20 15.72
CA SER A 506 13.45 -31.61 15.28
C SER A 506 13.47 -30.07 15.14
N LEU A 507 14.62 -29.47 14.80
CA LEU A 507 14.86 -28.03 14.82
C LEU A 507 15.64 -27.50 13.61
N TYR A 508 16.01 -28.34 12.63
CA TYR A 508 16.74 -27.91 11.44
C TYR A 508 16.10 -28.50 10.19
N ASN A 509 15.31 -27.69 9.50
CA ASN A 509 14.98 -27.91 8.11
C ASN A 509 16.00 -27.14 7.26
N LEU A 510 16.56 -27.75 6.22
CA LEU A 510 17.67 -27.18 5.44
C LEU A 510 17.20 -26.26 4.30
N ASP A 511 15.90 -25.96 4.25
CA ASP A 511 15.30 -24.98 3.37
C ASP A 511 14.68 -23.79 4.18
N ASP A 512 15.24 -23.49 5.35
CA ASP A 512 14.93 -22.34 6.23
C ASP A 512 16.08 -21.32 6.12
N LEU A 513 16.07 -20.51 5.05
CA LEU A 513 17.18 -19.62 4.67
C LEU A 513 17.33 -18.41 5.60
N ASP A 514 16.27 -18.03 6.30
CA ASP A 514 16.16 -16.86 7.16
C ASP A 514 16.06 -17.22 8.67
N GLY A 515 15.75 -18.46 9.02
CA GLY A 515 15.88 -19.04 10.36
C GLY A 515 14.63 -18.95 11.22
N ASP A 516 13.44 -18.90 10.61
CA ASP A 516 12.14 -18.75 11.28
C ASP A 516 11.53 -20.08 11.77
N GLY A 517 12.02 -21.21 11.24
CA GLY A 517 11.63 -22.56 11.61
C GLY A 517 10.56 -23.21 10.72
N GLU A 518 10.10 -22.56 9.65
CA GLU A 518 9.37 -23.18 8.54
C GLU A 518 10.32 -23.50 7.38
N SER A 519 9.84 -24.07 6.28
CA SER A 519 10.72 -24.42 5.15
C SER A 519 10.08 -24.18 3.81
N SER A 520 10.89 -23.98 2.77
CA SER A 520 10.44 -23.73 1.39
C SER A 520 9.43 -24.73 0.81
N CYS A 521 9.28 -25.92 1.42
CA CYS A 521 8.32 -26.94 1.02
C CYS A 521 6.94 -26.81 1.70
N ASP A 522 6.88 -26.15 2.86
CA ASP A 522 5.66 -25.88 3.65
C ASP A 522 5.13 -24.45 3.46
N GLY A 523 5.82 -23.60 2.69
CA GLY A 523 5.28 -22.33 2.18
C GLY A 523 5.55 -21.13 3.08
N ASP A 524 6.81 -20.90 3.44
CA ASP A 524 7.24 -19.51 3.65
C ASP A 524 7.17 -18.77 2.30
N CYS A 525 6.79 -17.50 2.35
CA CYS A 525 6.57 -16.67 1.18
C CYS A 525 7.74 -15.70 0.93
N ASP A 526 8.81 -15.74 1.73
CA ASP A 526 10.01 -14.91 1.57
C ASP A 526 11.24 -15.53 2.25
N ASP A 527 12.11 -16.17 1.45
CA ASP A 527 13.35 -16.81 1.89
C ASP A 527 14.45 -15.83 2.42
N GLU A 528 14.17 -14.52 2.56
CA GLU A 528 15.14 -13.51 3.01
C GLU A 528 14.71 -12.73 4.29
N ASP A 529 13.49 -12.89 4.82
CA ASP A 529 12.98 -12.14 6.00
C ASP A 529 12.41 -13.05 7.11
N PRO A 530 13.13 -13.25 8.24
CA PRO A 530 12.80 -14.19 9.33
C PRO A 530 11.52 -13.89 10.13
N MET A 531 10.70 -12.94 9.69
CA MET A 531 9.45 -12.53 10.33
C MET A 531 8.19 -12.95 9.55
N LEU A 532 8.29 -13.52 8.35
CA LEU A 532 7.14 -13.86 7.49
C LEU A 532 6.86 -15.39 7.45
N GLY A 533 6.01 -15.89 8.35
CA GLY A 533 5.61 -17.31 8.43
C GLY A 533 4.09 -17.56 8.55
N LEU A 534 3.65 -18.83 8.45
CA LEU A 534 2.24 -19.28 8.39
C LEU A 534 1.37 -19.05 9.65
N ASP A 535 1.92 -18.54 10.75
CA ASP A 535 1.18 -18.37 12.00
C ASP A 535 0.50 -16.98 12.09
N ASP A 536 -0.72 -16.98 12.64
CA ASP A 536 -1.43 -15.82 13.20
C ASP A 536 -0.59 -15.22 14.34
N ILE A 537 0.45 -14.45 13.97
CA ILE A 537 1.52 -13.96 14.84
C ILE A 537 0.94 -13.04 15.92
N ASP A 538 -0.10 -12.27 15.60
CA ASP A 538 -0.75 -11.34 16.52
C ASP A 538 -1.98 -11.91 17.28
N GLY A 539 -2.57 -13.02 16.81
CA GLY A 539 -3.61 -13.79 17.48
C GLY A 539 -5.06 -13.37 17.19
N ASP A 540 -5.34 -12.70 16.08
CA ASP A 540 -6.69 -12.29 15.67
C ASP A 540 -7.47 -13.36 14.88
N GLY A 541 -6.78 -14.36 14.35
CA GLY A 541 -7.33 -15.50 13.63
C GLY A 541 -7.17 -15.46 12.10
N TRP A 542 -6.41 -14.52 11.54
CA TRP A 542 -6.03 -14.43 10.12
C TRP A 542 -4.48 -14.56 9.96
N GLY A 543 -3.97 -14.81 8.73
CA GLY A 543 -2.53 -15.01 8.44
C GLY A 543 -2.25 -15.01 6.93
N ARG A 544 -0.99 -14.83 6.49
CA ARG A 544 -0.68 -14.26 5.16
C ARG A 544 -0.34 -15.20 3.98
N CYS A 545 -0.28 -16.52 4.12
CA CYS A 545 -0.03 -17.42 2.98
C CYS A 545 -1.23 -18.35 2.63
N ASP A 546 -1.86 -17.99 1.51
CA ASP A 546 -2.57 -18.79 0.49
C ASP A 546 -3.83 -19.63 0.86
N GLU A 547 -5.03 -19.10 0.57
CA GLU A 547 -6.14 -19.92 0.09
C GLU A 547 -6.20 -19.85 -1.45
N SER A 548 -6.10 -21.01 -2.13
CA SER A 548 -6.35 -21.07 -3.58
C SER A 548 -7.77 -20.58 -3.91
N VAL A 549 -7.90 -19.53 -4.73
CA VAL A 549 -9.19 -19.03 -5.18
C VAL A 549 -9.73 -19.93 -6.29
N CYS A 550 -10.86 -20.61 -6.02
CA CYS A 550 -11.47 -21.54 -6.95
C CYS A 550 -12.68 -20.92 -7.68
N PHE A 551 -12.67 -21.04 -8.99
CA PHE A 551 -13.73 -20.63 -9.90
C PHE A 551 -14.41 -21.85 -10.53
N GLU A 552 -15.64 -21.66 -10.99
CA GLU A 552 -16.37 -22.63 -11.81
C GLU A 552 -16.58 -22.08 -13.23
N LEU A 553 -16.09 -22.81 -14.22
CA LEU A 553 -16.42 -22.62 -15.63
C LEU A 553 -17.56 -23.55 -16.02
N GLU A 554 -18.77 -23.02 -16.15
CA GLU A 554 -19.92 -23.77 -16.65
C GLU A 554 -20.00 -23.64 -18.18
N LEU A 555 -19.88 -24.77 -18.88
CA LEU A 555 -20.01 -24.90 -20.33
C LEU A 555 -21.38 -25.49 -20.68
N ILE A 556 -22.18 -24.73 -21.39
CA ILE A 556 -23.55 -25.07 -21.75
C ILE A 556 -23.65 -25.23 -23.27
N ASP A 557 -24.16 -26.38 -23.66
CA ASP A 557 -24.57 -26.71 -25.02
C ASP A 557 -26.10 -26.83 -25.04
N LEU A 558 -26.77 -25.89 -25.72
CA LEU A 558 -28.23 -25.84 -25.77
C LEU A 558 -28.85 -26.93 -26.65
N TRP A 559 -28.09 -27.56 -27.56
CA TRP A 559 -28.61 -28.60 -28.47
C TRP A 559 -28.15 -30.02 -28.12
N GLU A 560 -27.26 -30.17 -27.13
CA GLU A 560 -26.72 -31.44 -26.63
C GLU A 560 -25.97 -32.26 -27.71
N ASP A 561 -25.34 -31.60 -28.68
CA ASP A 561 -24.52 -32.24 -29.72
C ASP A 561 -23.00 -31.94 -29.64
N GLY A 562 -22.60 -31.22 -28.60
CA GLY A 562 -21.23 -30.81 -28.30
C GLY A 562 -20.79 -29.59 -29.10
N TRP A 563 -19.80 -28.86 -28.59
CA TRP A 563 -19.36 -27.57 -29.14
C TRP A 563 -18.65 -27.62 -30.51
N SER A 564 -18.61 -28.79 -31.15
CA SER A 564 -18.22 -28.94 -32.57
C SER A 564 -16.87 -28.31 -32.93
N GLY A 565 -15.89 -28.42 -32.02
CA GLY A 565 -14.53 -27.88 -32.17
C GLY A 565 -14.32 -26.48 -31.60
N SER A 566 -15.35 -25.86 -31.00
CA SER A 566 -15.22 -24.61 -30.25
C SER A 566 -14.68 -24.88 -28.85
N GLN A 567 -13.92 -23.95 -28.28
CA GLN A 567 -13.37 -24.05 -26.93
C GLN A 567 -13.21 -22.68 -26.28
N VAL A 568 -13.19 -22.65 -24.95
CA VAL A 568 -12.70 -21.52 -24.14
C VAL A 568 -11.30 -21.88 -23.65
N THR A 569 -10.32 -21.02 -23.92
CA THR A 569 -8.96 -21.09 -23.39
C THR A 569 -8.85 -20.15 -22.20
N LEU A 570 -8.31 -20.64 -21.09
CA LEU A 570 -7.94 -19.84 -19.93
C LEU A 570 -6.42 -19.62 -19.97
N VAL A 571 -6.02 -18.36 -19.84
CA VAL A 571 -4.63 -17.93 -19.71
C VAL A 571 -4.49 -17.32 -18.33
N VAL A 572 -3.45 -17.69 -17.58
CA VAL A 572 -3.19 -17.18 -16.23
C VAL A 572 -1.76 -16.67 -16.20
N GLU A 573 -1.55 -15.42 -15.76
CA GLU A 573 -0.24 -14.75 -15.80
C GLU A 573 0.43 -14.81 -17.20
N GLY A 574 -0.38 -14.67 -18.25
CA GLY A 574 0.08 -14.74 -19.64
C GLY A 574 0.48 -16.15 -20.13
N VAL A 575 0.24 -17.21 -19.34
CA VAL A 575 0.52 -18.61 -19.69
C VAL A 575 -0.76 -19.39 -19.97
N ASP A 576 -0.81 -20.13 -21.09
CA ASP A 576 -1.93 -21.02 -21.44
C ASP A 576 -2.14 -22.07 -20.32
N TRP A 577 -3.21 -21.90 -19.53
CA TRP A 577 -3.53 -22.75 -18.38
C TRP A 577 -4.35 -23.98 -18.78
N GLY A 578 -5.29 -23.79 -19.71
CA GLY A 578 -6.19 -24.87 -20.13
C GLY A 578 -7.10 -24.48 -21.28
N SER A 579 -7.69 -25.50 -21.92
CA SER A 579 -8.67 -25.34 -22.99
C SER A 579 -9.85 -26.27 -22.76
N TYR A 580 -11.05 -25.71 -22.76
CA TYR A 580 -12.27 -26.38 -22.31
C TYR A 580 -13.37 -26.31 -23.37
N SER A 581 -14.08 -27.41 -23.59
CA SER A 581 -15.17 -27.49 -24.56
C SER A 581 -16.27 -28.40 -24.08
N ALA A 582 -17.53 -28.06 -24.34
CA ALA A 582 -18.63 -28.91 -23.90
C ALA A 582 -18.75 -30.17 -24.79
N THR A 583 -18.79 -31.34 -24.16
CA THR A 583 -19.11 -32.62 -24.82
C THR A 583 -20.58 -33.04 -24.64
N GLY A 584 -21.39 -32.19 -23.98
CA GLY A 584 -22.85 -32.32 -23.76
C GLY A 584 -23.39 -31.17 -22.88
N ALA A 585 -24.66 -31.20 -22.47
CA ALA A 585 -25.25 -30.10 -21.70
C ALA A 585 -24.77 -30.00 -20.24
N GLY A 586 -24.35 -28.79 -19.84
CA GLY A 586 -24.16 -28.36 -18.44
C GLY A 586 -22.93 -28.95 -17.78
N GLN A 587 -21.76 -28.84 -18.42
CA GLN A 587 -20.48 -29.24 -17.85
C GLN A 587 -19.95 -28.12 -16.96
N ILE A 588 -19.35 -28.47 -15.84
CA ILE A 588 -18.74 -27.51 -14.93
C ILE A 588 -17.32 -27.99 -14.68
N GLU A 589 -16.35 -27.11 -14.90
CA GLU A 589 -14.94 -27.33 -14.57
C GLU A 589 -14.59 -26.43 -13.39
N THR A 590 -14.03 -27.01 -12.33
CA THR A 590 -13.51 -26.25 -11.19
C THR A 590 -12.05 -25.96 -11.44
N ILE A 591 -11.68 -24.68 -11.40
CA ILE A 591 -10.34 -24.19 -11.69
C ILE A 591 -9.90 -23.35 -10.51
N CYS A 592 -8.82 -23.75 -9.84
CA CYS A 592 -8.23 -23.00 -8.74
C CYS A 592 -6.90 -22.41 -9.19
N MET A 593 -6.66 -21.17 -8.78
CA MET A 593 -5.42 -20.42 -9.01
C MET A 593 -5.03 -19.71 -7.72
N LEU A 594 -3.77 -19.28 -7.63
CA LEU A 594 -3.29 -18.56 -6.46
C LEU A 594 -4.00 -17.21 -6.33
N ASN A 595 -4.05 -16.70 -5.12
CA ASN A 595 -4.56 -15.36 -4.85
C ASN A 595 -3.65 -14.30 -5.54
N GLY A 596 -4.23 -13.22 -6.08
CA GLY A 596 -3.50 -12.15 -6.78
C GLY A 596 -2.98 -12.47 -8.19
N TRP A 597 -3.46 -13.56 -8.81
CA TRP A 597 -3.07 -13.92 -10.19
C TRP A 597 -4.05 -13.33 -11.21
N THR A 598 -3.50 -12.71 -12.26
CA THR A 598 -4.29 -12.23 -13.39
C THR A 598 -4.68 -13.38 -14.31
N TYR A 599 -5.91 -13.35 -14.83
CA TYR A 599 -6.41 -14.36 -15.74
C TYR A 599 -7.24 -13.77 -16.89
N GLU A 600 -7.15 -14.41 -18.06
CA GLU A 600 -7.82 -14.01 -19.29
C GLU A 600 -8.56 -15.21 -19.91
N LEU A 601 -9.77 -14.97 -20.44
CA LEU A 601 -10.58 -15.95 -21.16
C LEU A 601 -10.62 -15.62 -22.65
N TYR A 602 -10.36 -16.62 -23.48
CA TYR A 602 -10.42 -16.54 -24.94
C TYR A 602 -11.37 -17.58 -25.52
N TYR A 603 -12.28 -17.17 -26.40
CA TYR A 603 -13.15 -18.09 -27.12
C TYR A 603 -12.64 -18.36 -28.54
N THR A 604 -12.49 -19.65 -28.88
CA THR A 604 -12.16 -20.10 -30.24
C THR A 604 -13.39 -20.73 -30.89
N ALA A 605 -13.82 -20.21 -32.04
CA ALA A 605 -15.02 -20.67 -32.72
C ALA A 605 -14.81 -21.99 -33.50
N GLY A 606 -15.79 -22.90 -33.37
CA GLY A 606 -15.86 -24.16 -34.10
C GLY A 606 -16.70 -24.11 -35.37
N ILE A 607 -17.26 -25.26 -35.78
CA ILE A 607 -17.99 -25.41 -37.05
C ILE A 607 -19.50 -25.14 -36.90
N TRP A 608 -20.01 -25.11 -35.66
CA TRP A 608 -21.40 -24.79 -35.28
C TRP A 608 -21.43 -24.20 -33.85
N GLU A 609 -21.74 -22.91 -33.73
CA GLU A 609 -21.54 -22.12 -32.52
C GLU A 609 -22.79 -21.35 -32.03
N GLN A 610 -23.97 -21.70 -32.53
CA GLN A 610 -25.22 -20.92 -32.33
C GLN A 610 -25.98 -21.28 -31.05
N ASP A 611 -25.35 -22.10 -30.22
CA ASP A 611 -25.92 -22.81 -29.09
C ASP A 611 -24.93 -22.98 -27.93
N ASN A 612 -23.73 -22.39 -28.04
CA ASN A 612 -22.68 -22.44 -27.02
C ASN A 612 -22.85 -21.27 -26.06
N VAL A 613 -22.94 -21.56 -24.76
CA VAL A 613 -22.91 -20.55 -23.69
C VAL A 613 -21.88 -20.99 -22.66
N TYR A 614 -21.01 -20.10 -22.20
CA TYR A 614 -20.19 -20.35 -21.02
C TYR A 614 -20.37 -19.26 -19.97
N ILE A 615 -20.24 -19.69 -18.72
CA ILE A 615 -20.41 -18.87 -17.53
C ILE A 615 -19.17 -19.07 -16.67
N TRP A 616 -18.50 -17.98 -16.32
CA TRP A 616 -17.41 -17.93 -15.35
C TRP A 616 -17.94 -17.35 -14.04
N ARG A 617 -17.74 -18.06 -12.94
CA ARG A 617 -18.25 -17.66 -11.62
C ARG A 617 -17.31 -18.04 -10.50
N ASP A 618 -17.33 -17.28 -9.42
CA ASP A 618 -16.79 -17.71 -8.13
C ASP A 618 -17.79 -18.61 -7.37
N SER A 619 -17.53 -18.88 -6.09
CA SER A 619 -18.36 -19.75 -5.25
C SER A 619 -19.86 -19.37 -5.19
N THR A 620 -20.23 -18.10 -5.46
CA THR A 620 -21.63 -17.64 -5.42
C THR A 620 -22.04 -16.62 -6.48
N THR A 621 -21.12 -15.99 -7.21
CA THR A 621 -21.35 -14.85 -8.10
C THR A 621 -20.94 -15.14 -9.54
N GLU A 622 -21.85 -14.86 -10.48
CA GLU A 622 -21.55 -14.89 -11.92
C GLU A 622 -20.70 -13.67 -12.27
N LEU A 623 -19.43 -13.90 -12.60
CA LEU A 623 -18.47 -12.87 -12.97
C LEU A 623 -18.60 -12.49 -14.44
N PHE A 624 -18.81 -13.50 -15.30
CA PHE A 624 -18.91 -13.29 -16.74
C PHE A 624 -19.75 -14.38 -17.42
N THR A 625 -20.49 -14.01 -18.46
CA THR A 625 -21.24 -14.93 -19.32
C THR A 625 -21.19 -14.49 -20.78
N ASP A 626 -20.92 -15.42 -21.69
CA ASP A 626 -21.03 -15.19 -23.14
C ASP A 626 -21.75 -16.36 -23.84
N GLY A 627 -22.60 -16.02 -24.82
CA GLY A 627 -23.48 -16.95 -25.54
C GLY A 627 -24.94 -16.49 -25.64
N PRO A 628 -25.81 -17.18 -26.43
CA PRO A 628 -25.56 -18.42 -27.18
C PRO A 628 -24.84 -18.23 -28.53
N TYR A 629 -24.27 -17.05 -28.78
CA TYR A 629 -23.46 -16.76 -29.97
C TYR A 629 -22.15 -16.07 -29.53
N PRO A 630 -21.22 -16.81 -28.91
CA PRO A 630 -20.02 -16.21 -28.36
C PRO A 630 -19.14 -15.60 -29.46
N THR A 631 -18.44 -14.51 -29.13
CA THR A 631 -17.56 -13.83 -30.10
C THR A 631 -16.17 -14.47 -30.09
N GLU A 632 -15.61 -14.75 -31.27
CA GLU A 632 -14.25 -15.30 -31.39
C GLU A 632 -13.20 -14.26 -30.95
N GLY A 633 -12.28 -14.67 -30.08
CA GLY A 633 -11.18 -13.83 -29.56
C GLY A 633 -11.20 -13.71 -28.04
N PHE A 634 -10.57 -12.64 -27.55
CA PHE A 634 -10.58 -12.24 -26.14
C PHE A 634 -12.01 -11.99 -25.65
N ALA A 635 -12.35 -12.49 -24.47
CA ALA A 635 -13.68 -12.41 -23.91
C ALA A 635 -13.72 -11.64 -22.58
N TYR A 636 -12.78 -11.88 -21.66
CA TYR A 636 -12.83 -11.37 -20.30
C TYR A 636 -11.44 -11.45 -19.63
N GLU A 637 -11.13 -10.51 -18.72
CA GLU A 637 -9.94 -10.51 -17.87
C GLU A 637 -10.32 -10.07 -16.45
N ASN A 638 -9.62 -10.60 -15.43
CA ASN A 638 -9.70 -10.15 -14.04
C ASN A 638 -8.53 -10.71 -13.20
N GLU A 639 -8.49 -10.40 -11.90
CA GLU A 639 -7.54 -10.90 -10.92
C GLU A 639 -8.22 -11.76 -9.85
N SER A 640 -7.55 -12.79 -9.34
CA SER A 640 -8.08 -13.72 -8.34
C SER A 640 -7.88 -13.21 -6.91
N VAL A 641 -8.76 -12.33 -6.40
CA VAL A 641 -8.63 -11.82 -5.02
C VAL A 641 -9.58 -12.53 -4.04
N SER A 642 -9.06 -13.00 -2.89
CA SER A 642 -9.80 -13.44 -1.69
C SER A 642 -9.17 -12.83 -0.45
N GLU A 643 -9.96 -12.16 0.37
CA GLU A 643 -9.60 -11.44 1.61
C GLU A 643 -8.65 -12.25 2.53
N ILE A 644 -7.40 -11.79 2.65
CA ILE A 644 -6.30 -12.30 3.52
C ILE A 644 -5.80 -11.15 4.41
N ASP A 645 -5.26 -11.49 5.58
CA ASP A 645 -4.59 -10.60 6.53
C ASP A 645 -3.53 -9.70 5.87
N CYS A 646 -3.69 -8.39 6.04
CA CYS A 646 -2.80 -7.41 5.46
C CYS A 646 -1.66 -6.97 6.41
N ASP A 647 -1.66 -7.35 7.70
CA ASP A 647 -0.54 -7.14 8.62
C ASP A 647 -0.60 -8.12 9.81
N ASP A 648 0.12 -9.23 9.70
CA ASP A 648 0.19 -10.34 10.67
C ASP A 648 0.93 -9.99 11.98
N HIS A 649 1.49 -8.79 12.08
CA HIS A 649 2.11 -8.28 13.31
C HIS A 649 1.18 -7.36 14.09
N ASN A 650 -0.03 -7.12 13.60
CA ASN A 650 -0.98 -6.17 14.17
C ASN A 650 -2.42 -6.68 14.11
N SER A 651 -2.89 -7.18 15.27
CA SER A 651 -4.20 -7.81 15.47
C SER A 651 -5.43 -6.92 15.24
N ASN A 652 -5.24 -5.72 14.68
CA ASN A 652 -6.28 -4.78 14.30
C ASN A 652 -6.35 -4.58 12.77
N ILE A 653 -5.49 -5.23 11.99
CA ILE A 653 -5.40 -5.12 10.54
C ILE A 653 -5.65 -6.51 9.95
N TYR A 654 -6.90 -6.83 9.63
CA TYR A 654 -7.33 -8.11 9.10
C TYR A 654 -8.69 -7.98 8.38
N PRO A 655 -9.08 -8.89 7.49
CA PRO A 655 -10.37 -8.81 6.80
C PRO A 655 -11.60 -8.69 7.70
N GLY A 656 -12.33 -7.59 7.55
CA GLY A 656 -13.49 -7.24 8.38
C GLY A 656 -13.12 -6.68 9.76
N ALA A 657 -11.88 -6.21 9.95
CA ALA A 657 -11.53 -5.29 11.02
C ALA A 657 -12.37 -4.02 10.93
N THR A 658 -12.30 -3.19 11.97
CA THR A 658 -12.95 -1.88 11.94
C THR A 658 -11.93 -0.88 11.47
N GLU A 659 -12.13 -0.36 10.26
CA GLU A 659 -11.37 0.75 9.70
C GLU A 659 -11.15 1.86 10.73
N ILE A 660 -9.91 2.31 10.82
CA ILE A 660 -9.49 3.53 11.50
C ILE A 660 -9.19 4.55 10.38
N PRO A 661 -10.14 5.44 10.09
CA PRO A 661 -9.98 6.43 9.01
C PRO A 661 -8.69 7.25 9.12
N ASP A 662 -8.02 7.47 7.98
CA ASP A 662 -6.87 8.38 7.75
C ASP A 662 -5.55 8.02 8.47
N ASP A 663 -5.36 6.79 8.95
CA ASP A 663 -4.06 6.41 9.52
C ASP A 663 -3.08 5.84 8.48
N GLY A 664 -3.48 5.78 7.20
CA GLY A 664 -2.65 5.33 6.09
C GLY A 664 -2.50 3.81 6.04
N ILE A 665 -3.35 3.10 6.78
CA ILE A 665 -3.30 1.66 6.97
C ILE A 665 -4.69 1.13 6.63
N ASP A 666 -4.79 0.30 5.59
CA ASP A 666 -6.02 -0.42 5.27
C ASP A 666 -6.21 -1.54 6.30
N GLN A 667 -7.08 -1.36 7.29
CA GLN A 667 -7.24 -2.33 8.38
C GLN A 667 -8.06 -3.54 7.96
N ASP A 668 -8.99 -3.43 7.02
CA ASP A 668 -9.90 -4.50 6.64
C ASP A 668 -9.55 -5.18 5.32
N CYS A 669 -8.39 -4.81 4.76
CA CYS A 669 -7.71 -5.46 3.65
C CYS A 669 -8.57 -5.54 2.38
N ASP A 670 -9.55 -4.66 2.23
CA ASP A 670 -10.40 -4.57 1.04
C ASP A 670 -9.76 -3.69 -0.06
N GLY A 671 -8.56 -3.17 0.21
CA GLY A 671 -7.82 -2.25 -0.65
C GLY A 671 -8.22 -0.79 -0.46
N ILE A 672 -9.00 -0.48 0.58
CA ILE A 672 -9.57 0.84 0.87
C ILE A 672 -9.37 1.17 2.36
N ASP A 673 -8.25 1.84 2.68
CA ASP A 673 -8.20 2.68 3.89
C ASP A 673 -9.29 3.75 3.73
N TRP A 674 -10.27 3.78 4.64
CA TRP A 674 -11.35 4.77 4.61
C TRP A 674 -10.80 6.14 4.94
N THR A 675 -10.20 6.79 3.94
CA THR A 675 -9.73 8.16 4.07
C THR A 675 -10.91 9.12 4.07
N ASP A 676 -11.10 9.79 5.19
CA ASP A 676 -11.90 11.00 5.34
C ASP A 676 -10.95 12.16 4.96
N SER A 677 -10.56 12.20 3.67
CA SER A 677 -9.47 13.05 3.16
C SER A 677 -9.65 14.54 3.48
N ASP A 678 -10.83 14.96 3.92
CA ASP A 678 -11.13 16.30 4.38
C ASP A 678 -11.56 16.45 5.86
N GLY A 679 -11.93 15.36 6.56
CA GLY A 679 -12.20 15.35 8.01
C GLY A 679 -13.64 15.66 8.41
N ASP A 680 -14.63 15.40 7.53
CA ASP A 680 -16.04 15.77 7.69
C ASP A 680 -16.90 14.72 8.43
N GLY A 681 -16.38 13.49 8.51
CA GLY A 681 -16.98 12.36 9.23
C GLY A 681 -18.00 11.53 8.46
N ASP A 682 -18.10 11.62 7.12
CA ASP A 682 -18.95 10.78 6.26
C ASP A 682 -18.14 9.96 5.21
N TYR A 683 -17.69 8.79 5.63
CA TYR A 683 -16.79 7.84 4.94
C TYR A 683 -17.34 7.13 3.67
N ASN A 684 -18.27 7.73 2.93
CA ASN A 684 -18.79 7.18 1.66
C ASN A 684 -19.07 8.32 0.70
N ASP A 685 -18.02 8.89 0.13
CA ASP A 685 -18.26 10.09 -0.64
C ASP A 685 -18.90 9.82 -2.01
N VAL A 686 -20.03 10.50 -2.21
CA VAL A 686 -20.84 10.62 -3.43
C VAL A 686 -20.64 12.03 -4.01
N ASP A 687 -19.59 12.70 -3.57
CA ASP A 687 -19.09 13.99 -3.93
C ASP A 687 -17.71 13.88 -4.54
N CYS A 688 -17.25 14.99 -5.08
CA CYS A 688 -16.14 15.00 -6.00
C CYS A 688 -15.21 16.16 -5.64
N ASP A 689 -15.02 16.39 -4.33
CA ASP A 689 -13.93 17.18 -3.77
C ASP A 689 -13.36 16.47 -2.54
N ASP A 690 -12.20 15.85 -2.69
CA ASP A 690 -11.51 15.01 -1.71
C ASP A 690 -10.70 15.82 -0.68
N GLY A 691 -11.15 17.02 -0.29
CA GLY A 691 -10.37 17.95 0.54
C GLY A 691 -11.05 19.07 1.35
N ASP A 692 -12.39 19.21 1.46
CA ASP A 692 -13.03 20.24 2.33
C ASP A 692 -14.30 19.82 3.12
N ALA A 693 -14.14 19.64 4.43
CA ALA A 693 -15.12 19.10 5.38
C ALA A 693 -16.34 19.96 5.76
N TRP A 694 -16.64 21.07 5.06
CA TRP A 694 -17.72 21.98 5.49
C TRP A 694 -18.87 22.23 4.50
N TYR A 695 -18.90 21.65 3.30
CA TYR A 695 -19.93 21.97 2.30
C TYR A 695 -20.62 20.78 1.63
N ASN A 696 -21.85 21.01 1.15
CA ASN A 696 -22.52 20.04 0.29
C ASN A 696 -21.91 20.12 -1.12
N LEU A 697 -21.03 19.17 -1.45
CA LEU A 697 -20.81 18.55 -2.75
C LEU A 697 -20.63 19.48 -3.98
N SER A 698 -19.84 20.55 -3.82
CA SER A 698 -18.99 21.22 -4.84
C SER A 698 -19.44 22.51 -5.62
N ASP A 699 -20.21 23.48 -5.06
CA ASP A 699 -20.59 24.77 -5.75
C ASP A 699 -20.21 26.04 -4.95
N SER A 700 -19.06 26.65 -5.27
CA SER A 700 -18.37 27.70 -4.48
C SER A 700 -18.71 29.15 -4.85
N ASP A 701 -18.98 29.49 -6.10
CA ASP A 701 -19.43 30.83 -6.49
C ASP A 701 -20.96 31.02 -6.38
N GLY A 702 -21.68 29.91 -6.19
CA GLY A 702 -23.12 29.81 -5.97
C GLY A 702 -23.95 29.77 -7.26
N ASP A 703 -23.38 29.31 -8.37
CA ASP A 703 -24.05 29.15 -9.66
C ASP A 703 -24.78 27.80 -9.84
N GLY A 704 -24.43 26.79 -9.04
CA GLY A 704 -25.07 25.48 -9.00
C GLY A 704 -24.40 24.38 -9.81
N LEU A 705 -23.19 24.60 -10.32
CA LEU A 705 -22.31 23.59 -10.93
C LEU A 705 -21.06 23.38 -10.06
N THR A 706 -20.30 22.36 -10.43
CA THR A 706 -19.12 21.92 -9.72
C THR A 706 -18.05 21.58 -10.74
N SER A 707 -16.78 21.57 -10.34
CA SER A 707 -15.65 21.38 -11.27
C SER A 707 -15.70 20.06 -12.07
N CYS A 708 -16.35 19.05 -11.51
CA CYS A 708 -16.53 17.69 -12.04
C CYS A 708 -17.80 17.54 -12.93
N ASP A 709 -18.68 18.54 -12.97
CA ASP A 709 -19.88 18.64 -13.84
C ASP A 709 -19.74 19.75 -14.92
N GLY A 710 -18.49 20.14 -15.25
CA GLY A 710 -18.15 20.92 -16.44
C GLY A 710 -17.95 22.42 -16.22
N ASP A 711 -17.07 22.77 -15.28
CA ASP A 711 -16.67 24.13 -14.83
C ASP A 711 -15.16 24.22 -14.43
N CYS A 712 -14.28 24.84 -15.24
CA CYS A 712 -12.89 25.31 -15.11
C CYS A 712 -12.61 26.16 -13.91
N ASN A 713 -13.60 26.90 -13.40
CA ASN A 713 -13.40 27.76 -12.27
C ASN A 713 -14.70 28.08 -11.53
N ASP A 714 -14.99 27.23 -10.56
CA ASP A 714 -16.17 27.33 -9.70
C ASP A 714 -16.12 28.52 -8.70
N ASN A 715 -15.12 29.40 -8.81
CA ASN A 715 -14.99 30.67 -8.08
C ASN A 715 -15.12 31.90 -8.99
N ASP A 716 -15.23 31.70 -10.30
CA ASP A 716 -15.50 32.71 -11.30
C ASP A 716 -16.56 32.19 -12.28
N ALA A 717 -17.80 32.66 -12.10
CA ALA A 717 -19.02 32.27 -12.83
C ALA A 717 -18.99 32.32 -14.38
N ASP A 718 -17.82 32.55 -15.00
CA ASP A 718 -17.62 32.73 -16.42
C ASP A 718 -16.64 31.69 -17.08
N LEU A 719 -15.94 30.76 -16.40
CA LEU A 719 -14.92 29.83 -17.00
C LEU A 719 -15.21 28.33 -16.81
N ASN A 720 -15.24 27.49 -17.89
CA ASN A 720 -15.39 26.01 -17.80
C ASN A 720 -14.29 25.02 -18.38
N TRP A 721 -14.10 23.77 -17.81
CA TRP A 721 -12.88 22.87 -17.57
C TRP A 721 -11.75 22.82 -18.63
N ASP A 722 -10.48 22.83 -18.19
CA ASP A 722 -9.21 23.03 -18.95
C ASP A 722 -8.74 24.52 -19.12
N ASP A 723 -8.39 25.31 -18.10
CA ASP A 723 -7.53 26.54 -18.20
C ASP A 723 -6.22 26.29 -17.43
N VAL A 724 -5.51 25.22 -17.79
CA VAL A 724 -4.40 24.59 -17.07
C VAL A 724 -3.16 25.50 -16.99
N ASP A 725 -2.96 26.40 -17.94
CA ASP A 725 -1.83 27.35 -17.91
C ASP A 725 -2.21 28.77 -17.41
N SER A 726 -3.49 28.98 -17.09
CA SER A 726 -4.03 30.17 -16.42
C SER A 726 -3.84 31.48 -17.19
N ASP A 727 -3.84 31.43 -18.52
CA ASP A 727 -3.79 32.64 -19.37
C ASP A 727 -5.15 33.38 -19.43
N GLY A 728 -6.19 32.77 -18.86
CA GLY A 728 -7.56 33.28 -18.82
C GLY A 728 -8.39 32.84 -20.01
N PHE A 729 -7.93 31.86 -20.78
CA PHE A 729 -8.66 31.16 -21.83
C PHE A 729 -8.55 29.66 -21.59
N SER A 730 -9.65 29.00 -21.22
CA SER A 730 -9.69 27.55 -21.17
C SER A 730 -9.70 26.89 -22.57
N SER A 731 -9.55 25.56 -22.66
CA SER A 731 -9.85 24.75 -23.86
C SER A 731 -11.27 25.02 -24.37
N CYS A 732 -12.17 25.44 -23.48
CA CYS A 732 -13.53 25.87 -23.78
C CYS A 732 -13.62 27.35 -24.24
N GLU A 733 -12.65 28.20 -23.89
CA GLU A 733 -12.48 29.59 -24.38
C GLU A 733 -11.48 29.73 -25.54
N PHE A 734 -11.19 28.62 -26.23
CA PHE A 734 -10.41 28.56 -27.47
C PHE A 734 -8.88 28.60 -27.30
N ASP A 735 -8.35 28.15 -26.17
CA ASP A 735 -6.96 27.66 -26.12
C ASP A 735 -6.87 26.25 -26.76
N CYS A 736 -5.91 26.02 -27.65
CA CYS A 736 -5.77 24.70 -28.29
C CYS A 736 -4.71 23.79 -27.68
N ASN A 737 -3.94 24.30 -26.73
CA ASN A 737 -3.07 23.51 -25.89
C ASN A 737 -2.92 24.21 -24.55
N ASP A 738 -3.85 23.89 -23.68
CA ASP A 738 -4.06 24.45 -22.35
C ASP A 738 -2.89 24.24 -21.36
N THR A 739 -1.82 23.55 -21.80
CA THR A 739 -0.57 23.39 -21.04
C THR A 739 0.55 24.33 -21.51
N ASP A 740 0.29 25.19 -22.50
CA ASP A 740 1.24 26.14 -23.09
C ASP A 740 0.58 27.53 -23.32
N PRO A 741 0.89 28.54 -22.48
CA PRO A 741 0.15 29.81 -22.40
C PRO A 741 0.39 30.76 -23.60
N THR A 742 0.99 30.25 -24.67
CA THR A 742 1.21 30.94 -25.95
C THR A 742 0.29 30.41 -27.06
N HIS A 743 -0.53 29.41 -26.75
CA HIS A 743 -1.39 28.69 -27.69
C HIS A 743 -2.89 29.04 -27.50
N ASN A 744 -3.22 30.32 -27.40
CA ASN A 744 -4.61 30.78 -27.43
C ASN A 744 -5.09 31.08 -28.88
N LEU A 745 -6.41 31.00 -29.16
CA LEU A 745 -6.98 31.42 -30.46
C LEU A 745 -7.10 32.95 -30.56
N ASN A 746 -6.00 33.68 -30.36
CA ASN A 746 -5.98 35.14 -30.37
C ASN A 746 -5.00 35.70 -31.43
N ASP A 747 -5.49 36.57 -32.32
CA ASP A 747 -4.68 37.31 -33.32
C ASP A 747 -4.18 38.60 -32.65
N VAL A 748 -3.27 38.42 -31.68
CA VAL A 748 -2.81 39.47 -30.76
C VAL A 748 -2.14 40.63 -31.50
N ASP A 749 -1.37 40.32 -32.54
CA ASP A 749 -0.64 41.31 -33.33
C ASP A 749 -1.43 41.87 -34.54
N SER A 750 -2.63 41.31 -34.79
CA SER A 750 -3.59 41.71 -35.83
C SER A 750 -3.10 41.53 -37.27
N ASP A 751 -2.23 40.55 -37.53
CA ASP A 751 -1.76 40.21 -38.86
C ASP A 751 -2.76 39.33 -39.66
N GLY A 752 -3.69 38.68 -38.94
CA GLY A 752 -4.76 37.84 -39.47
C GLY A 752 -4.57 36.32 -39.33
N PHE A 753 -3.58 35.84 -38.56
CA PHE A 753 -3.33 34.43 -38.23
C PHE A 753 -3.33 34.22 -36.69
N HIS A 754 -3.57 33.00 -36.21
CA HIS A 754 -3.65 32.65 -34.76
C HIS A 754 -2.79 31.40 -34.50
N THR A 755 -2.32 31.20 -33.27
CA THR A 755 -1.41 30.11 -32.84
C THR A 755 -2.04 28.72 -32.78
N CYS A 756 -3.37 28.64 -32.96
CA CYS A 756 -4.15 27.41 -32.80
C CYS A 756 -5.02 27.03 -33.99
N GLY A 757 -5.20 25.71 -34.20
CA GLY A 757 -6.00 25.16 -35.29
C GLY A 757 -7.50 25.52 -35.17
N TYR A 758 -8.19 25.70 -36.30
CA TYR A 758 -9.62 26.07 -36.34
C TYR A 758 -10.56 24.87 -36.04
N GLU A 759 -11.73 25.08 -35.43
CA GLU A 759 -12.87 24.14 -35.50
C GLU A 759 -13.70 24.42 -36.78
N PHE A 760 -14.14 23.38 -37.51
CA PHE A 760 -14.95 23.54 -38.74
C PHE A 760 -16.32 22.89 -38.61
N CYS A 761 -17.39 23.68 -38.75
CA CYS A 761 -18.78 23.20 -38.71
C CYS A 761 -19.39 22.96 -40.11
N TYR A 762 -20.19 21.88 -40.21
CA TYR A 762 -21.00 21.55 -41.38
C TYR A 762 -22.50 21.56 -41.06
N ASP A 763 -23.27 22.24 -41.91
CA ASP A 763 -24.73 22.22 -41.86
C ASP A 763 -25.31 21.15 -42.79
N PHE A 764 -26.14 20.27 -42.25
CA PHE A 764 -26.84 19.22 -42.97
C PHE A 764 -28.32 19.57 -43.11
N GLU A 765 -28.79 19.81 -44.33
CA GLU A 765 -30.21 19.87 -44.66
C GLU A 765 -30.68 18.51 -45.18
N MET A 766 -31.66 17.90 -44.52
CA MET A 766 -32.18 16.56 -44.81
C MET A 766 -33.67 16.62 -45.18
N THR A 767 -34.08 15.84 -46.17
CA THR A 767 -35.48 15.74 -46.58
C THR A 767 -35.89 14.29 -46.83
N ASP A 768 -37.17 14.06 -46.62
CA ASP A 768 -37.82 12.76 -46.72
C ASP A 768 -39.09 12.88 -47.58
N GLY A 769 -39.23 11.98 -48.54
CA GLY A 769 -40.22 12.09 -49.60
C GLY A 769 -41.65 11.84 -49.14
N TYR A 770 -41.85 10.93 -48.18
CA TYR A 770 -43.15 10.52 -47.65
C TYR A 770 -43.51 11.20 -46.33
N GLY A 771 -42.54 11.83 -45.66
CA GLY A 771 -42.70 12.58 -44.43
C GLY A 771 -42.81 11.73 -43.18
N ASP A 772 -42.39 10.46 -43.24
CA ASP A 772 -42.29 9.55 -42.11
C ASP A 772 -40.86 9.39 -41.58
N GLY A 773 -39.91 10.12 -42.16
CA GLY A 773 -38.50 10.11 -41.77
C GLY A 773 -37.73 8.97 -42.44
N TRP A 774 -36.42 8.91 -42.24
CA TRP A 774 -35.55 8.02 -43.01
C TRP A 774 -35.62 6.53 -42.63
N ASN A 775 -36.56 6.15 -41.77
CA ASN A 775 -36.96 4.75 -41.50
C ASN A 775 -35.77 3.81 -41.19
N GLY A 776 -34.82 4.31 -40.38
CA GLY A 776 -33.61 3.61 -39.93
C GLY A 776 -32.34 3.89 -40.75
N GLY A 777 -32.40 4.77 -41.75
CA GLY A 777 -31.22 5.22 -42.49
C GLY A 777 -30.60 6.47 -41.86
N TYR A 778 -29.28 6.56 -41.83
CA TYR A 778 -28.54 7.63 -41.18
C TYR A 778 -27.17 7.88 -41.84
N LEU A 779 -26.59 9.04 -41.57
CA LEU A 779 -25.21 9.42 -41.88
C LEU A 779 -24.37 9.35 -40.61
N THR A 780 -23.20 8.74 -40.69
CA THR A 780 -22.18 8.75 -39.65
C THR A 780 -21.05 9.68 -40.04
N LEU A 781 -20.70 10.60 -39.14
CA LEU A 781 -19.53 11.47 -39.22
C LEU A 781 -18.41 10.88 -38.38
N ILE A 782 -17.22 10.78 -38.98
CA ILE A 782 -16.02 10.25 -38.36
C ILE A 782 -14.92 11.31 -38.50
N ASN A 783 -14.33 11.76 -37.40
CA ASN A 783 -13.14 12.63 -37.38
C ASN A 783 -11.97 11.79 -36.79
N ASN A 784 -10.85 11.72 -37.51
CA ASN A 784 -9.66 10.94 -37.13
C ASN A 784 -9.91 9.45 -36.76
N GLY A 785 -10.94 8.82 -37.33
CA GLY A 785 -11.30 7.43 -37.04
C GLY A 785 -12.30 7.26 -35.89
N ILE A 786 -12.58 8.31 -35.13
CA ILE A 786 -13.57 8.33 -34.05
C ILE A 786 -14.93 8.80 -34.60
N GLN A 787 -16.00 8.10 -34.26
CA GLN A 787 -17.35 8.50 -34.64
C GLN A 787 -17.81 9.68 -33.78
N VAL A 788 -17.94 10.87 -34.39
CA VAL A 788 -18.33 12.10 -33.69
C VAL A 788 -19.82 12.39 -33.76
N ALA A 789 -20.53 11.93 -34.81
CA ALA A 789 -21.97 12.11 -34.89
C ALA A 789 -22.67 11.06 -35.75
N GLN A 790 -23.97 10.87 -35.48
CA GLN A 790 -24.87 10.09 -36.31
C GLN A 790 -26.19 10.85 -36.53
N ILE A 791 -26.48 11.23 -37.78
CA ILE A 791 -27.62 12.09 -38.13
C ILE A 791 -28.59 11.42 -39.10
N GLN A 792 -29.89 11.69 -38.98
CA GLN A 792 -30.92 11.13 -39.85
C GLN A 792 -32.05 12.12 -40.12
N GLY A 793 -32.74 11.95 -41.24
CA GLY A 793 -33.87 12.81 -41.59
C GLY A 793 -35.14 12.46 -40.82
N GLU A 794 -35.69 13.44 -40.12
CA GLU A 794 -36.99 13.34 -39.45
C GLU A 794 -38.12 14.07 -40.20
N GLY A 795 -39.35 13.54 -40.10
CA GLY A 795 -40.52 14.12 -40.73
C GLY A 795 -40.34 14.24 -42.24
N SER A 796 -40.78 15.34 -42.86
CA SER A 796 -40.55 15.61 -44.31
C SER A 796 -39.29 16.42 -44.61
N SER A 797 -38.74 17.09 -43.60
CA SER A 797 -37.57 17.95 -43.70
C SER A 797 -37.03 18.26 -42.31
N SER A 798 -35.72 18.15 -42.16
CA SER A 798 -34.96 18.40 -40.93
C SER A 798 -33.61 19.02 -41.30
N SER A 799 -32.94 19.59 -40.31
CA SER A 799 -31.57 20.07 -40.46
C SER A 799 -30.81 19.81 -39.18
N ASP A 800 -29.51 19.63 -39.29
CA ASP A 800 -28.60 19.42 -38.17
C ASP A 800 -27.24 20.05 -38.46
N THR A 801 -26.50 20.44 -37.43
CA THR A 801 -25.17 21.05 -37.58
C THR A 801 -24.17 20.23 -36.78
N VAL A 802 -23.05 19.85 -37.39
CA VAL A 802 -22.00 19.05 -36.75
C VAL A 802 -20.65 19.72 -36.96
N CYS A 803 -19.92 19.93 -35.86
CA CYS A 803 -18.59 20.52 -35.85
C CYS A 803 -17.51 19.45 -35.66
N VAL A 804 -16.34 19.69 -36.23
CA VAL A 804 -15.20 18.77 -36.23
C VAL A 804 -13.89 19.55 -36.14
N GLU A 805 -12.91 18.98 -35.45
CA GLU A 805 -11.56 19.55 -35.33
C GLU A 805 -10.82 19.60 -36.68
N SER A 806 -10.07 20.69 -36.93
CA SER A 806 -9.13 20.78 -38.05
C SER A 806 -7.83 20.01 -37.78
N GLY A 807 -7.03 19.80 -38.82
CA GLY A 807 -5.81 19.01 -38.78
C GLY A 807 -6.03 17.51 -39.04
N TYR A 808 -7.28 17.03 -38.96
CA TYR A 808 -7.59 15.61 -39.08
C TYR A 808 -8.43 15.24 -40.32
N GLU A 809 -8.51 13.93 -40.62
CA GLU A 809 -9.37 13.42 -41.70
C GLU A 809 -10.83 13.39 -41.25
N VAL A 810 -11.70 14.08 -42.00
CA VAL A 810 -13.16 14.03 -41.85
C VAL A 810 -13.73 13.05 -42.86
N LYS A 811 -14.59 12.13 -42.42
CA LYS A 811 -15.20 11.09 -43.25
C LYS A 811 -16.71 10.94 -42.97
N ILE A 812 -17.50 10.91 -44.04
CA ILE A 812 -18.97 10.75 -43.98
C ILE A 812 -19.37 9.39 -44.55
N VAL A 813 -20.15 8.62 -43.81
CA VAL A 813 -20.62 7.28 -44.20
C VAL A 813 -22.14 7.21 -44.15
N TYR A 814 -22.78 6.73 -45.20
CA TYR A 814 -24.24 6.52 -45.20
C TYR A 814 -24.62 5.05 -44.98
N THR A 815 -25.53 4.83 -44.05
CA THR A 815 -26.16 3.55 -43.78
C THR A 815 -27.62 3.59 -44.21
N ALA A 816 -28.00 2.67 -45.11
CA ALA A 816 -29.35 2.63 -45.66
C ALA A 816 -30.35 2.01 -44.68
N GLY A 817 -31.49 2.66 -44.51
CA GLY A 817 -32.66 2.14 -43.80
C GLY A 817 -33.67 1.49 -44.75
N ASN A 818 -34.92 1.40 -44.30
CA ASN A 818 -36.01 1.00 -45.20
C ASN A 818 -36.46 2.20 -46.05
N TRP A 819 -36.76 1.97 -47.33
CA TRP A 819 -37.29 3.01 -48.23
C TRP A 819 -36.31 4.16 -48.53
N GLU A 820 -35.00 3.87 -48.51
CA GLU A 820 -33.90 4.80 -48.77
C GLU A 820 -33.97 5.55 -50.12
N GLU A 821 -34.83 5.09 -51.03
CA GLU A 821 -35.12 5.71 -52.32
C GLU A 821 -35.73 7.13 -52.21
N GLU A 822 -36.06 7.60 -51.01
CA GLU A 822 -36.64 8.92 -50.76
C GLU A 822 -35.75 9.91 -50.00
N ASN A 823 -34.65 9.41 -49.43
CA ASN A 823 -33.77 10.19 -48.55
C ASN A 823 -32.89 11.13 -49.38
N VAL A 824 -32.83 12.40 -48.99
CA VAL A 824 -31.97 13.41 -49.62
C VAL A 824 -31.30 14.26 -48.55
N PHE A 825 -30.00 14.50 -48.69
CA PHE A 825 -29.28 15.47 -47.86
C PHE A 825 -28.43 16.45 -48.66
N THR A 826 -28.13 17.57 -48.02
CA THR A 826 -27.22 18.61 -48.48
C THR A 826 -26.35 19.03 -47.32
N MET A 827 -25.03 18.92 -47.47
CA MET A 827 -24.00 19.32 -46.51
C MET A 827 -23.37 20.63 -47.00
N LEU A 828 -23.36 21.64 -46.14
CA LEU A 828 -22.87 22.99 -46.39
C LEU A 828 -21.75 23.33 -45.40
N ASN A 829 -20.81 24.18 -45.80
CA ASN A 829 -19.88 24.83 -44.88
C ASN A 829 -20.61 25.95 -44.12
N GLU A 830 -20.01 26.45 -43.04
CA GLU A 830 -20.51 27.57 -42.24
C GLU A 830 -20.82 28.84 -43.07
N ASP A 831 -20.06 29.12 -44.15
CA ASP A 831 -20.32 30.24 -45.06
C ASP A 831 -21.54 30.01 -46.01
N GLY A 832 -22.21 28.87 -45.87
CA GLY A 832 -23.35 28.41 -46.67
C GLY A 832 -22.96 27.86 -48.05
N SER A 833 -21.66 27.64 -48.32
CA SER A 833 -21.21 27.02 -49.56
C SER A 833 -21.46 25.50 -49.55
N LEU A 834 -21.82 24.94 -50.71
CA LEU A 834 -22.15 23.53 -50.84
C LEU A 834 -20.90 22.65 -50.82
N VAL A 835 -20.83 21.70 -49.88
CA VAL A 835 -19.77 20.68 -49.81
C VAL A 835 -20.19 19.43 -50.56
N LEU A 836 -21.33 18.86 -50.18
CA LEU A 836 -21.86 17.64 -50.77
C LEU A 836 -23.39 17.68 -50.78
N SER A 837 -24.03 17.09 -51.78
CA SER A 837 -25.46 16.79 -51.74
C SER A 837 -25.72 15.47 -52.44
N SER A 838 -26.58 14.64 -51.85
CA SER A 838 -26.90 13.30 -52.37
C SER A 838 -28.36 12.94 -52.10
N GLY A 839 -28.94 12.17 -53.03
CA GLY A 839 -30.31 11.71 -52.98
C GLY A 839 -31.25 12.33 -54.05
N PRO A 840 -32.44 11.76 -54.26
CA PRO A 840 -32.94 10.50 -53.68
C PRO A 840 -32.13 9.27 -54.15
N ASN A 841 -32.03 8.21 -53.32
CA ASN A 841 -31.14 7.05 -53.45
C ASN A 841 -29.66 7.36 -53.14
N ILE A 842 -29.37 7.65 -51.88
CA ILE A 842 -28.01 7.89 -51.41
C ILE A 842 -27.20 6.57 -51.48
N PRO A 843 -25.99 6.54 -52.06
CA PRO A 843 -25.15 5.33 -52.07
C PRO A 843 -24.74 4.90 -50.65
N GLN A 844 -24.80 3.60 -50.34
CA GLN A 844 -24.34 3.08 -49.05
C GLN A 844 -22.80 3.09 -48.95
N GLY A 845 -22.28 3.40 -47.76
CA GLY A 845 -20.85 3.47 -47.46
C GLY A 845 -20.29 4.90 -47.46
N VAL A 846 -18.98 5.03 -47.64
CA VAL A 846 -18.29 6.33 -47.55
C VAL A 846 -18.70 7.25 -48.70
N LEU A 847 -19.26 8.40 -48.37
CA LEU A 847 -19.71 9.43 -49.31
C LEU A 847 -18.71 10.55 -49.52
N TYR A 848 -17.90 10.85 -48.50
CA TYR A 848 -16.94 11.95 -48.47
C TYR A 848 -15.78 11.60 -47.54
N SER A 849 -14.54 11.92 -47.93
CA SER A 849 -13.42 12.04 -46.98
C SER A 849 -12.40 13.09 -47.46
N THR A 850 -11.88 13.89 -46.54
CA THR A 850 -10.84 14.92 -46.80
C THR A 850 -10.05 15.19 -45.52
N SER A 851 -8.79 15.61 -45.64
CA SER A 851 -8.09 16.31 -44.56
C SER A 851 -8.41 17.80 -44.64
N VAL A 852 -8.49 18.47 -43.49
CA VAL A 852 -8.77 19.91 -43.39
C VAL A 852 -7.61 20.54 -42.62
N ASP A 853 -6.62 21.12 -43.30
CA ASP A 853 -5.45 21.71 -42.64
C ASP A 853 -5.63 23.23 -42.40
N ALA A 854 -5.46 23.68 -41.16
CA ALA A 854 -5.13 25.06 -40.82
C ALA A 854 -3.65 25.09 -40.38
N ASN A 855 -2.83 26.01 -40.92
CA ASN A 855 -1.44 26.15 -40.48
C ASN A 855 -1.38 27.34 -39.52
N PRO A 856 -1.23 27.10 -38.21
CA PRO A 856 -1.22 28.16 -37.21
C PRO A 856 0.00 29.06 -37.32
N ASP A 857 -0.13 30.27 -36.78
CA ASP A 857 0.98 31.20 -36.53
C ASP A 857 1.92 30.62 -35.47
N CYS A 858 3.23 30.88 -35.56
CA CYS A 858 4.21 30.33 -34.62
C CYS A 858 4.72 31.36 -33.59
N ASP A 859 4.35 32.64 -33.70
CA ASP A 859 4.65 33.69 -32.72
C ASP A 859 3.62 34.83 -32.83
N ASP A 860 2.52 34.74 -32.07
CA ASP A 860 1.39 35.68 -32.08
C ASP A 860 1.73 37.07 -31.50
N GLY A 861 2.93 37.23 -30.91
CA GLY A 861 3.44 38.48 -30.35
C GLY A 861 4.15 39.38 -31.36
N GLU A 862 4.50 38.87 -32.55
CA GLU A 862 5.36 39.54 -33.52
C GLU A 862 4.79 39.50 -34.96
N ALA A 863 4.11 40.58 -35.39
CA ALA A 863 3.46 40.75 -36.71
C ALA A 863 4.32 40.60 -37.99
N LEU A 864 5.56 40.17 -37.85
CA LEU A 864 6.49 39.86 -38.93
C LEU A 864 6.80 38.37 -39.05
N ILE A 865 6.37 37.55 -38.08
CA ILE A 865 6.46 36.09 -38.06
C ILE A 865 5.04 35.61 -38.33
N TYR A 866 4.83 34.98 -39.50
CA TYR A 866 3.52 34.47 -39.90
C TYR A 866 3.66 33.60 -41.16
N PRO A 867 2.71 32.69 -41.43
CA PRO A 867 2.80 31.82 -42.61
C PRO A 867 2.94 32.62 -43.92
N ASN A 868 4.01 32.34 -44.68
CA ASN A 868 4.44 33.06 -45.90
C ASN A 868 5.03 34.47 -45.71
N ALA A 869 5.57 34.79 -44.53
CA ALA A 869 6.45 35.95 -44.35
C ALA A 869 7.73 35.81 -45.20
N SER A 870 8.72 36.69 -45.01
CA SER A 870 9.96 36.63 -45.77
C SER A 870 11.15 36.63 -44.86
N ASP A 871 11.97 35.58 -44.93
CA ASP A 871 13.01 35.40 -43.94
C ASP A 871 14.09 36.47 -43.97
N ILE A 872 14.54 36.80 -42.77
CA ILE A 872 15.65 37.70 -42.53
C ILE A 872 16.89 36.84 -42.25
N PRO A 873 17.89 36.82 -43.15
CA PRO A 873 18.94 35.81 -43.03
C PRO A 873 19.83 35.97 -41.78
N ASN A 874 19.97 34.90 -40.99
CA ASN A 874 20.85 34.75 -39.82
C ASN A 874 20.52 35.63 -38.60
N ASP A 875 19.26 36.00 -38.40
CA ASP A 875 18.83 36.56 -37.12
C ASP A 875 18.38 35.49 -36.12
N GLY A 876 18.29 34.23 -36.54
CA GLY A 876 18.00 33.09 -35.67
C GLY A 876 16.51 32.87 -35.44
N ILE A 877 15.66 33.48 -36.28
CA ILE A 877 14.20 33.42 -36.20
C ILE A 877 13.72 32.96 -37.60
N ASP A 878 12.90 31.93 -37.64
CA ASP A 878 12.21 31.44 -38.84
C ASP A 878 10.91 32.21 -38.98
N GLN A 879 10.83 33.13 -39.95
CA GLN A 879 9.72 34.07 -40.01
C GLN A 879 8.47 33.49 -40.68
N ASP A 880 8.59 32.45 -41.51
CA ASP A 880 7.44 31.87 -42.22
C ASP A 880 6.99 30.50 -41.71
N CYS A 881 7.61 30.05 -40.61
CA CYS A 881 7.28 28.84 -39.86
C CYS A 881 7.35 27.57 -40.72
N ASP A 882 8.17 27.55 -41.78
CA ASP A 882 8.33 26.40 -42.68
C ASP A 882 9.50 25.48 -42.30
N GLY A 883 10.26 25.85 -41.26
CA GLY A 883 11.41 25.13 -40.74
C GLY A 883 12.72 25.45 -41.48
N MET A 884 12.81 26.54 -42.25
CA MET A 884 14.00 26.91 -43.03
C MET A 884 14.41 28.40 -42.91
N GLU A 885 15.58 28.67 -42.30
CA GLU A 885 16.24 30.01 -42.29
C GLU A 885 17.02 30.40 -43.58
#